data_AF-R5M343-F1
#
_entry.id   AF-R5M343-F1
#
_cell.length_a   1.000
_cell.length_b   1.000
_cell.length_c   1.000
_cell.angle_alpha   90.00
_cell.angle_beta   90.00
_cell.angle_gamma   90.00
#
_symmetry.space_group_name_H-M   'P 1'
#
loop_
_entity.id
_entity.type
_entity.pdbx_description
1 polymer ?
#
loop_
_entity_poly.entity_id
_entity_poly.type
_entity_poly.pdbx_seq_one_letter_code
_entity_poly.pdbx_strand_id
1 'polypeptide(L)'
;MRRFGGGNSNLRFVGKQVGLGFSFFVLVVLFIVFIANSFAVLEPISSIEVQSITLDNKNNVEGSFKYTKSAKWISRGKARINIKLESVEKPRADYTDVILVLDTSGSMAGDKLTQVQSDVNEFINDTIPKGNKVALITFNDVCTNVTNFTSDASLLKEIIDGLTIKGETNYYQALVKVDDVLSSYNKESDRDCVVLFLTDGLPTVDIPNEVGQYNYLKSKYEYLSINGIQYELGDEVLEGLKNITDIQFIASTKNLSEFLYKASISPIGYDKFVLTDYIETNNFNLKDASNIITTFGNVSVDEDQVIWNLNGFKTGLDAELTIDINLNEELIGLGGVYQTHTKTDVSYKIGDVNTTETVSKTTALKDNYVVIYDANAPNGCVVSNLPSSKVYSVFDTVKISDDIPTCSGYQFKEWKIVTDDVEKIGNNQFIMPESNVTIKAVWKKLGLVKSMDGKISTAQSLYRMIADNSKGVDTSVNFSQIPISTNSGIYTRSGTENGTYPVYYYRGIINNNNVLFAGFCWKIVRTTSTGGVKLIYNGVYDENKKCNNTDVNSQIGISKFNSSSSSPADVGYMYGTRYTHNNHSLVNANVLNQYTATSSSYYYGKSITYSNGRYTLVNAEQKSWADNYSGLSGYYTCRSTADSCATIYYIVGTDSNYQYVLHLSGGITDPATQTITLGKNMKSNGDSTYSLEDVVVLRKIDWYQNYATYSGYYMCSDLKSTTCSRKYYISSTSNASIKYDDTLGYIYGNDVSWDGNKYTLIDTYTSELGWNGDKVTLAKKYHYTCFNATGECSSVYYIHQFGNSSYIYYLTLSSGKNIEDAKNEMFTSTNDSTIKKTIDSWYKSNMLDYTVQLEDTIWCNDRSFYSGSLVGKDEDAGVENSYFSTYNRIYTRANPSVGCVNQSRDGFTVSTSTGGNGALTYPVGLLTADEVMLAGGKGGLSNTSYYLYTGQLYWILSSSGFYSNVAGNFRVRADGRLSDNYVNYSYGVRPSVSLVRGTRYMDGDGTADNPFVIGDE
;
A
#
# COMPACT_ATOMS: atom_id res chain seq x y z
N MET A 1 -48.74 34.36 19.50
CA MET A 1 -49.06 34.70 20.91
C MET A 1 -47.77 35.08 21.64
N ARG A 2 -47.94 35.82 22.75
CA ARG A 2 -46.95 36.33 23.72
C ARG A 2 -45.87 35.30 24.13
N ARG A 3 -44.58 35.64 24.24
CA ARG A 3 -43.85 36.60 25.13
C ARG A 3 -43.62 36.11 26.57
N PHE A 4 -42.35 36.09 26.98
CA PHE A 4 -41.72 36.71 28.18
C PHE A 4 -40.18 36.64 27.94
N GLY A 5 -39.26 37.54 28.32
CA GLY A 5 -39.24 38.81 29.09
C GLY A 5 -37.90 38.88 29.87
N GLY A 6 -37.20 40.00 30.16
CA GLY A 6 -37.34 41.45 29.85
C GLY A 6 -36.41 42.32 30.76
N GLY A 7 -36.34 43.64 30.52
CA GLY A 7 -35.70 44.65 31.41
C GLY A 7 -34.24 45.07 31.05
N ASN A 8 -33.75 46.31 31.28
CA ASN A 8 -34.39 47.49 31.90
C ASN A 8 -33.68 48.86 31.58
N SER A 9 -34.44 49.97 31.77
CA SER A 9 -34.14 51.41 32.10
C SER A 9 -32.73 52.08 32.03
N ASN A 10 -32.53 53.43 31.89
CA ASN A 10 -33.27 54.60 31.29
C ASN A 10 -32.47 55.96 31.44
N LEU A 11 -32.99 57.08 30.87
CA LEU A 11 -32.83 58.54 31.22
C LEU A 11 -31.59 59.45 30.85
N ARG A 12 -31.83 60.39 29.90
CA ARG A 12 -31.79 61.91 29.95
C ARG A 12 -30.57 62.81 30.36
N PHE A 13 -30.27 63.78 29.46
CA PHE A 13 -29.85 65.23 29.65
C PHE A 13 -28.54 65.55 30.44
N VAL A 14 -27.80 66.68 30.33
CA VAL A 14 -27.99 68.12 29.96
C VAL A 14 -26.68 68.66 29.28
N GLY A 15 -26.67 69.83 28.62
CA GLY A 15 -25.43 70.48 28.09
C GLY A 15 -25.24 71.98 28.45
N LYS A 16 -24.06 72.56 28.11
CA LYS A 16 -23.63 74.00 28.02
C LYS A 16 -22.08 74.07 28.06
N GLN A 17 -21.34 75.16 27.78
CA GLN A 17 -21.31 76.22 26.73
C GLN A 17 -20.08 77.13 27.04
N VAL A 18 -19.52 77.87 26.05
CA VAL A 18 -18.45 78.92 26.18
C VAL A 18 -17.04 78.33 26.45
N GLY A 19 -15.91 78.72 25.83
CA GLY A 19 -15.52 79.74 24.83
C GLY A 19 -13.98 79.61 24.58
N LEU A 20 -13.17 80.52 24.02
CA LEU A 20 -13.32 81.78 23.27
C LEU A 20 -11.90 82.18 22.74
N GLY A 21 -11.69 82.49 21.45
CA GLY A 21 -10.34 82.94 20.97
C GLY A 21 -10.18 83.18 19.46
N PHE A 22 -9.90 84.43 19.06
CA PHE A 22 -9.56 84.87 17.69
C PHE A 22 -8.13 84.47 17.27
N SER A 23 -7.90 84.14 15.99
CA SER A 23 -7.14 85.01 15.04
C SER A 23 -6.93 84.35 13.65
N PHE A 24 -6.50 85.16 12.67
CA PHE A 24 -6.03 84.83 11.32
C PHE A 24 -7.02 84.28 10.26
N PHE A 25 -7.50 85.20 9.40
CA PHE A 25 -8.33 84.91 8.23
C PHE A 25 -7.79 85.62 6.96
N VAL A 26 -6.52 85.39 6.60
CA VAL A 26 -5.86 86.01 5.41
C VAL A 26 -4.95 85.02 4.64
N LEU A 27 -5.18 83.70 4.72
CA LEU A 27 -4.24 82.72 4.12
C LEU A 27 -4.89 81.44 3.55
N VAL A 28 -6.14 81.52 3.07
CA VAL A 28 -6.92 80.32 2.63
C VAL A 28 -7.45 80.43 1.18
N VAL A 29 -7.11 81.49 0.42
CA VAL A 29 -7.56 81.66 -0.99
C VAL A 29 -6.52 81.19 -2.03
N LEU A 30 -5.34 80.74 -1.59
CA LEU A 30 -4.30 80.15 -2.44
C LEU A 30 -4.23 78.61 -2.40
N PHE A 31 -5.21 77.95 -1.75
CA PHE A 31 -5.25 76.50 -1.53
C PHE A 31 -6.49 75.81 -2.15
N ILE A 32 -6.96 76.30 -3.31
CA ILE A 32 -8.11 75.74 -4.07
C ILE A 32 -7.67 75.07 -5.40
N VAL A 33 -6.36 74.84 -5.59
CA VAL A 33 -5.83 74.12 -6.79
C VAL A 33 -4.99 72.88 -6.44
N PHE A 34 -4.61 72.68 -5.18
CA PHE A 34 -3.92 71.47 -4.74
C PHE A 34 -4.62 70.85 -3.51
N ILE A 35 -5.14 69.63 -3.73
CA ILE A 35 -5.60 68.56 -2.81
C ILE A 35 -6.90 67.95 -3.38
N ALA A 36 -6.73 67.08 -4.38
CA ALA A 36 -7.74 66.12 -4.84
C ALA A 36 -7.14 64.86 -5.50
N ASN A 37 -5.85 64.58 -5.29
CA ASN A 37 -5.28 63.28 -5.59
C ASN A 37 -5.11 62.51 -4.28
N SER A 38 -6.17 61.78 -3.90
CA SER A 38 -6.05 60.70 -2.93
C SER A 38 -5.30 59.55 -3.61
N PHE A 39 -3.97 59.56 -3.55
CA PHE A 39 -3.15 58.45 -4.02
C PHE A 39 -3.44 57.21 -3.16
N ALA A 40 -4.36 56.36 -3.64
CA ALA A 40 -4.49 55.01 -3.12
C ALA A 40 -3.19 54.25 -3.44
N VAL A 41 -2.59 53.65 -2.43
CA VAL A 41 -1.40 52.81 -2.61
C VAL A 41 -1.84 51.52 -3.30
N LEU A 42 -1.14 51.12 -4.37
CA LEU A 42 -1.40 49.87 -5.07
C LEU A 42 -1.00 48.68 -4.16
N GLU A 43 -1.96 47.83 -3.83
CA GLU A 43 -1.74 46.57 -3.10
C GLU A 43 -1.31 45.46 -4.09
N PRO A 44 -0.40 44.55 -3.69
CA PRO A 44 -0.04 43.41 -4.54
C PRO A 44 -1.16 42.37 -4.61
N ILE A 45 -1.40 41.84 -5.81
CA ILE A 45 -2.40 40.83 -6.12
C ILE A 45 -1.75 39.80 -7.05
N SER A 46 -1.30 38.67 -6.52
CA SER A 46 -0.58 37.64 -7.30
C SER A 46 -1.51 36.74 -8.14
N SER A 47 -2.80 36.68 -7.83
CA SER A 47 -3.77 35.87 -8.60
C SER A 47 -5.17 36.47 -8.59
N ILE A 48 -5.89 36.29 -9.70
CA ILE A 48 -7.29 36.65 -9.86
C ILE A 48 -8.04 35.50 -10.53
N GLU A 49 -9.26 35.22 -10.06
CA GLU A 49 -10.25 34.46 -10.82
C GLU A 49 -11.24 35.45 -11.48
N VAL A 50 -11.66 35.10 -12.70
CA VAL A 50 -12.64 35.80 -13.54
C VAL A 50 -13.61 34.77 -14.11
N GLN A 51 -14.91 35.06 -14.01
CA GLN A 51 -16.00 34.19 -14.48
C GLN A 51 -16.76 34.92 -15.59
N SER A 52 -17.21 34.21 -16.63
CA SER A 52 -18.01 34.79 -17.70
C SER A 52 -19.39 35.24 -17.18
N ILE A 53 -19.86 36.38 -17.67
CA ILE A 53 -21.06 37.07 -17.19
C ILE A 53 -22.24 36.88 -18.14
N THR A 54 -22.03 36.91 -19.46
CA THR A 54 -23.12 36.81 -20.46
C THR A 54 -23.63 35.38 -20.54
N LEU A 55 -22.71 34.40 -20.56
CA LEU A 55 -22.99 33.03 -20.17
C LEU A 55 -22.61 32.87 -18.70
N ASP A 56 -23.61 32.81 -17.82
CA ASP A 56 -23.43 32.84 -16.37
C ASP A 56 -22.71 31.57 -15.85
N ASN A 57 -21.39 31.69 -15.67
CA ASN A 57 -20.58 30.59 -15.17
C ASN A 57 -20.85 30.25 -13.70
N LYS A 58 -21.26 31.24 -12.90
CA LYS A 58 -21.59 31.04 -11.48
C LYS A 58 -22.80 30.12 -11.29
N ASN A 59 -23.74 30.16 -12.22
CA ASN A 59 -24.87 29.24 -12.28
C ASN A 59 -24.63 28.02 -13.20
N ASN A 60 -23.37 27.78 -13.60
CA ASN A 60 -22.92 26.64 -14.41
C ASN A 60 -23.68 26.50 -15.74
N VAL A 61 -23.95 27.61 -16.42
CA VAL A 61 -24.60 27.60 -17.75
C VAL A 61 -23.70 26.92 -18.77
N GLU A 62 -24.26 26.02 -19.58
CA GLU A 62 -23.56 25.32 -20.67
C GLU A 62 -22.81 26.28 -21.60
N GLY A 63 -21.53 26.02 -21.86
CA GLY A 63 -20.68 26.87 -22.70
C GLY A 63 -20.20 28.17 -22.03
N SER A 64 -20.54 28.40 -20.75
CA SER A 64 -19.86 29.41 -19.93
C SER A 64 -18.42 28.98 -19.60
N PHE A 65 -17.61 29.91 -19.11
CA PHE A 65 -16.22 29.65 -18.74
C PHE A 65 -15.78 30.49 -17.54
N LYS A 66 -14.66 30.08 -16.95
CA LYS A 66 -13.88 30.89 -16.02
C LYS A 66 -12.40 30.81 -16.37
N TYR A 67 -11.64 31.84 -16.01
CA TYR A 67 -10.19 31.76 -16.05
C TYR A 67 -9.55 32.28 -14.76
N THR A 68 -8.47 31.61 -14.36
CA THR A 68 -7.58 32.06 -13.29
C THR A 68 -6.33 32.65 -13.94
N LYS A 69 -6.03 33.91 -13.66
CA LYS A 69 -4.80 34.59 -14.07
C LYS A 69 -3.92 34.82 -12.86
N SER A 70 -2.71 34.27 -12.88
CA SER A 70 -1.70 34.42 -11.84
C SER A 70 -0.41 35.04 -12.37
N ALA A 71 0.34 35.66 -11.47
CA ALA A 71 1.65 36.26 -11.73
C ALA A 71 2.60 35.96 -10.56
N LYS A 72 3.89 35.74 -10.87
CA LYS A 72 4.98 35.64 -9.89
C LYS A 72 6.30 36.08 -10.50
N TRP A 73 7.28 36.46 -9.68
CA TRP A 73 8.64 36.65 -10.16
C TRP A 73 9.29 35.27 -10.46
N ILE A 74 10.12 35.21 -11.50
CA ILE A 74 10.89 34.01 -11.86
C ILE A 74 12.40 34.25 -11.91
N SER A 75 12.82 35.50 -12.01
CA SER A 75 14.19 35.96 -11.80
C SER A 75 14.16 37.48 -11.60
N ARG A 76 15.30 38.07 -11.25
CA ARG A 76 15.44 39.52 -11.06
C ARG A 76 14.97 40.28 -12.29
N GLY A 77 13.90 41.07 -12.15
CA GLY A 77 13.31 41.85 -13.25
C GLY A 77 12.49 41.04 -14.27
N LYS A 78 12.17 39.76 -14.04
CA LYS A 78 11.28 38.97 -14.92
C LYS A 78 10.19 38.26 -14.13
N ALA A 79 8.96 38.40 -14.61
CA ALA A 79 7.77 37.76 -14.05
C ALA A 79 7.17 36.76 -15.04
N ARG A 80 6.54 35.71 -14.51
CA ARG A 80 5.76 34.74 -15.28
C ARG A 80 4.29 34.96 -15.01
N ILE A 81 3.51 35.03 -16.09
CA ILE A 81 2.07 35.10 -16.12
C ILE A 81 1.55 33.74 -16.54
N ASN A 82 0.48 33.28 -15.89
CA ASN A 82 -0.19 32.02 -16.21
C ASN A 82 -1.70 32.25 -16.19
N ILE A 83 -2.36 31.88 -17.29
CA ILE A 83 -3.82 31.99 -17.48
C ILE A 83 -4.35 30.58 -17.72
N LYS A 84 -5.08 30.03 -16.75
CA LYS A 84 -5.79 28.76 -16.89
C LYS A 84 -7.28 29.02 -17.15
N LEU A 85 -7.79 28.56 -18.28
CA LEU A 85 -9.19 28.59 -18.71
C LEU A 85 -9.86 27.24 -18.43
N GLU A 86 -11.06 27.26 -17.87
CA GLU A 86 -11.92 26.09 -17.65
C GLU A 86 -13.30 26.40 -18.26
N SER A 87 -13.86 25.49 -19.08
CA SER A 87 -15.14 25.70 -19.78
C SER A 87 -16.20 24.66 -19.40
N VAL A 88 -17.45 25.10 -19.25
CA VAL A 88 -18.59 24.22 -18.96
C VAL A 88 -19.07 23.56 -20.25
N GLU A 89 -19.24 22.24 -20.22
CA GLU A 89 -19.69 21.45 -21.36
C GLU A 89 -21.00 21.98 -21.96
N LYS A 90 -21.10 21.94 -23.29
CA LYS A 90 -22.34 22.19 -24.04
C LYS A 90 -22.49 21.13 -25.13
N PRO A 91 -23.39 20.13 -24.95
CA PRO A 91 -23.69 19.13 -25.97
C PRO A 91 -24.19 19.80 -27.27
N ARG A 92 -23.90 19.17 -28.41
CA ARG A 92 -24.38 19.61 -29.73
C ARG A 92 -25.80 19.11 -30.05
N ALA A 93 -26.22 18.00 -29.45
CA ALA A 93 -27.50 17.33 -29.66
C ALA A 93 -28.01 16.71 -28.35
N ASP A 94 -29.31 16.40 -28.27
CA ASP A 94 -29.96 15.85 -27.06
C ASP A 94 -29.53 14.40 -26.78
N TYR A 95 -29.18 13.65 -27.83
CA TYR A 95 -28.66 12.28 -27.75
C TYR A 95 -27.37 12.15 -28.56
N THR A 96 -26.54 11.16 -28.24
CA THR A 96 -25.36 10.77 -29.03
C THR A 96 -25.32 9.27 -29.19
N ASP A 97 -25.57 8.79 -30.41
CA ASP A 97 -25.41 7.39 -30.79
C ASP A 97 -23.90 7.09 -31.00
N VAL A 98 -23.43 5.92 -30.53
CA VAL A 98 -21.98 5.62 -30.42
C VAL A 98 -21.61 4.34 -31.17
N ILE A 99 -20.55 4.37 -31.98
CA ILE A 99 -19.90 3.18 -32.54
C ILE A 99 -18.66 2.88 -31.71
N LEU A 100 -18.72 1.87 -30.85
CA LEU A 100 -17.57 1.37 -30.11
C LEU A 100 -16.70 0.51 -31.04
N VAL A 101 -15.45 0.90 -31.23
CA VAL A 101 -14.44 0.17 -32.00
C VAL A 101 -13.34 -0.26 -31.03
N LEU A 102 -13.37 -1.53 -30.62
CA LEU A 102 -12.53 -2.05 -29.55
C LEU A 102 -11.43 -2.97 -30.09
N ASP A 103 -10.20 -2.66 -29.74
CA ASP A 103 -9.05 -3.52 -30.00
C ASP A 103 -9.11 -4.81 -29.17
N THR A 104 -8.81 -5.94 -29.82
CA THR A 104 -8.73 -7.28 -29.24
C THR A 104 -7.45 -8.00 -29.69
N SER A 105 -6.47 -7.26 -30.17
CA SER A 105 -5.14 -7.76 -30.58
C SER A 105 -4.29 -8.22 -29.38
N GLY A 106 -3.20 -8.91 -29.68
CA GLY A 106 -2.33 -9.57 -28.71
C GLY A 106 -1.78 -8.67 -27.59
N SER A 107 -1.66 -7.36 -27.82
CA SER A 107 -1.18 -6.38 -26.83
C SER A 107 -2.16 -6.17 -25.67
N MET A 108 -3.46 -6.30 -25.91
CA MET A 108 -4.55 -6.13 -24.92
C MET A 108 -4.58 -7.22 -23.82
N ALA A 109 -3.56 -8.08 -23.75
CA ALA A 109 -3.49 -9.23 -22.85
C ALA A 109 -3.39 -8.89 -21.35
N GLY A 110 -3.89 -9.82 -20.54
CA GLY A 110 -3.94 -9.71 -19.09
C GLY A 110 -5.03 -8.75 -18.62
N ASP A 111 -4.68 -7.90 -17.66
CA ASP A 111 -5.65 -7.03 -16.96
C ASP A 111 -6.26 -5.95 -17.90
N LYS A 112 -5.58 -5.62 -19.00
CA LYS A 112 -6.04 -4.63 -19.99
C LYS A 112 -7.43 -4.95 -20.54
N LEU A 113 -7.63 -6.15 -21.11
CA LEU A 113 -8.94 -6.57 -21.63
C LEU A 113 -9.98 -6.65 -20.50
N THR A 114 -9.65 -7.24 -19.35
CA THR A 114 -10.57 -7.37 -18.22
C THR A 114 -11.13 -6.02 -17.77
N GLN A 115 -10.27 -5.00 -17.72
CA GLN A 115 -10.67 -3.64 -17.37
C GLN A 115 -11.49 -2.97 -18.49
N VAL A 116 -11.16 -3.19 -19.77
CA VAL A 116 -11.98 -2.74 -20.91
C VAL A 116 -13.37 -3.37 -20.88
N GLN A 117 -13.48 -4.66 -20.57
CA GLN A 117 -14.78 -5.34 -20.42
C GLN A 117 -15.60 -4.74 -19.28
N SER A 118 -14.97 -4.40 -18.15
CA SER A 118 -15.63 -3.70 -17.04
C SER A 118 -16.12 -2.30 -17.43
N ASP A 119 -15.23 -1.45 -17.94
CA ASP A 119 -15.51 -0.03 -18.14
C ASP A 119 -16.41 0.23 -19.35
N VAL A 120 -16.31 -0.60 -20.40
CA VAL A 120 -17.27 -0.56 -21.52
C VAL A 120 -18.65 -1.04 -21.09
N ASN A 121 -18.75 -2.03 -20.21
CA ASN A 121 -20.04 -2.42 -19.63
C ASN A 121 -20.63 -1.30 -18.76
N GLU A 122 -19.84 -0.62 -17.94
CA GLU A 122 -20.30 0.56 -17.18
C GLU A 122 -20.80 1.65 -18.13
N PHE A 123 -20.01 1.97 -19.16
CA PHE A 123 -20.37 2.93 -20.20
C PHE A 123 -21.69 2.58 -20.92
N ILE A 124 -21.91 1.32 -21.31
CA ILE A 124 -23.16 0.87 -21.95
C ILE A 124 -24.36 1.03 -21.00
N ASN A 125 -24.18 0.69 -19.72
CA ASN A 125 -25.22 0.79 -18.69
C ASN A 125 -25.61 2.25 -18.34
N ASP A 126 -24.71 3.21 -18.54
CA ASP A 126 -25.03 4.65 -18.42
C ASP A 126 -25.59 5.23 -19.74
N THR A 127 -25.02 4.83 -20.88
CA THR A 127 -25.31 5.43 -22.19
C THR A 127 -26.68 5.04 -22.74
N ILE A 128 -27.05 3.75 -22.73
CA ILE A 128 -28.30 3.29 -23.34
C ILE A 128 -29.55 3.79 -22.60
N PRO A 129 -29.62 3.78 -21.26
CA PRO A 129 -30.78 4.33 -20.54
C PRO A 129 -31.04 5.82 -20.75
N LYS A 130 -30.03 6.59 -21.21
CA LYS A 130 -30.18 7.99 -21.62
C LYS A 130 -30.85 8.16 -22.98
N GLY A 131 -31.20 7.06 -23.66
CA GLY A 131 -31.88 7.08 -24.96
C GLY A 131 -30.94 7.03 -26.17
N ASN A 132 -29.64 6.82 -25.94
CA ASN A 132 -28.60 6.66 -26.97
C ASN A 132 -28.60 5.22 -27.51
N LYS A 133 -28.20 5.04 -28.77
CA LYS A 133 -27.99 3.72 -29.39
C LYS A 133 -26.49 3.43 -29.48
N VAL A 134 -26.10 2.17 -29.30
CA VAL A 134 -24.69 1.75 -29.42
C VAL A 134 -24.55 0.68 -30.51
N ALA A 135 -23.57 0.85 -31.38
CA ALA A 135 -23.04 -0.18 -32.28
C ALA A 135 -21.67 -0.63 -31.76
N LEU A 136 -21.29 -1.88 -32.04
CA LEU A 136 -20.03 -2.46 -31.58
C LEU A 136 -19.29 -3.12 -32.75
N ILE A 137 -17.99 -2.89 -32.81
CA ILE A 137 -17.02 -3.51 -33.71
C ILE A 137 -15.83 -3.92 -32.83
N THR A 138 -15.42 -5.19 -32.90
CA THR A 138 -14.17 -5.62 -32.25
C THR A 138 -13.17 -6.05 -33.30
N PHE A 139 -11.89 -5.67 -33.17
CA PHE A 139 -10.91 -5.88 -34.22
C PHE A 139 -9.56 -6.41 -33.72
N ASN A 140 -8.86 -7.10 -34.62
CA ASN A 140 -7.47 -7.53 -34.50
C ASN A 140 -6.87 -7.63 -35.92
N ASP A 141 -6.38 -8.80 -36.36
CA ASP A 141 -6.08 -9.11 -37.77
C ASP A 141 -7.28 -8.81 -38.67
N VAL A 142 -8.48 -9.11 -38.13
CA VAL A 142 -9.78 -9.02 -38.77
C VAL A 142 -10.80 -8.40 -37.82
N CYS A 143 -11.93 -7.93 -38.34
CA CYS A 143 -13.05 -7.49 -37.52
C CYS A 143 -14.03 -8.63 -37.22
N THR A 144 -14.43 -8.74 -35.96
CA THR A 144 -15.41 -9.68 -35.42
C THR A 144 -16.55 -8.91 -34.74
N ASN A 145 -17.65 -9.61 -34.42
CA ASN A 145 -18.77 -9.09 -33.61
C ASN A 145 -19.33 -7.72 -34.05
N VAL A 146 -19.39 -7.47 -35.36
CA VAL A 146 -19.96 -6.23 -35.92
C VAL A 146 -21.48 -6.22 -35.70
N THR A 147 -21.96 -5.30 -34.85
CA THR A 147 -23.38 -5.05 -34.61
C THR A 147 -23.80 -3.71 -35.20
N ASN A 148 -25.03 -3.63 -35.70
CA ASN A 148 -25.66 -2.35 -36.02
C ASN A 148 -26.15 -1.69 -34.72
N PHE A 149 -26.40 -0.38 -34.78
CA PHE A 149 -26.92 0.41 -33.66
C PHE A 149 -28.12 -0.25 -32.98
N THR A 150 -27.97 -0.54 -31.69
CA THR A 150 -29.00 -1.18 -30.87
C THR A 150 -29.19 -0.43 -29.54
N SER A 151 -30.36 -0.61 -28.94
CA SER A 151 -30.66 -0.23 -27.55
C SER A 151 -30.70 -1.45 -26.62
N ASP A 152 -30.27 -2.62 -27.09
CA ASP A 152 -30.19 -3.85 -26.30
C ASP A 152 -28.85 -3.93 -25.57
N ALA A 153 -28.84 -3.42 -24.33
CA ALA A 153 -27.68 -3.49 -23.44
C ALA A 153 -27.30 -4.93 -23.04
N SER A 154 -28.24 -5.88 -23.05
CA SER A 154 -27.96 -7.28 -22.72
C SER A 154 -27.20 -7.98 -23.85
N LEU A 155 -27.61 -7.76 -25.10
CA LEU A 155 -26.88 -8.25 -26.28
C LEU A 155 -25.45 -7.70 -26.33
N LEU A 156 -25.28 -6.39 -26.13
CA LEU A 156 -23.95 -5.79 -26.16
C LEU A 156 -23.07 -6.32 -25.01
N LYS A 157 -23.64 -6.45 -23.80
CA LYS A 157 -22.92 -7.02 -22.66
C LYS A 157 -22.49 -8.47 -22.90
N GLU A 158 -23.34 -9.32 -23.48
CA GLU A 158 -22.97 -10.70 -23.82
C GLU A 158 -21.75 -10.75 -24.76
N ILE A 159 -21.68 -9.83 -25.72
CA ILE A 159 -20.54 -9.71 -26.64
C ILE A 159 -19.29 -9.19 -25.91
N ILE A 160 -19.42 -8.16 -25.04
CA ILE A 160 -18.32 -7.59 -24.27
C ILE A 160 -17.75 -8.61 -23.27
N ASP A 161 -18.59 -9.28 -22.50
CA ASP A 161 -18.19 -10.32 -21.54
C ASP A 161 -17.53 -11.53 -22.25
N GLY A 162 -17.89 -11.77 -23.52
CA GLY A 162 -17.35 -12.83 -24.38
C GLY A 162 -16.10 -12.46 -25.21
N LEU A 163 -15.52 -11.26 -25.06
CA LEU A 163 -14.33 -10.88 -25.83
C LEU A 163 -13.11 -11.76 -25.50
N THR A 164 -12.35 -12.10 -26.54
CA THR A 164 -11.11 -12.88 -26.44
C THR A 164 -10.04 -12.25 -27.31
N ILE A 165 -8.80 -12.30 -26.84
CA ILE A 165 -7.66 -11.73 -27.54
C ILE A 165 -7.11 -12.70 -28.58
N LYS A 166 -6.78 -12.17 -29.75
CA LYS A 166 -6.09 -12.90 -30.83
C LYS A 166 -5.49 -11.91 -31.82
N GLY A 167 -4.39 -12.28 -32.48
CA GLY A 167 -3.93 -11.60 -33.68
C GLY A 167 -3.21 -10.28 -33.47
N GLU A 168 -2.89 -9.63 -34.58
CA GLU A 168 -2.23 -8.33 -34.70
C GLU A 168 -3.24 -7.17 -34.69
N THR A 169 -2.82 -5.94 -35.00
CA THR A 169 -3.64 -4.72 -34.90
C THR A 169 -3.93 -4.12 -36.29
N ASN A 170 -5.17 -4.17 -36.78
CA ASN A 170 -5.55 -3.67 -38.12
C ASN A 170 -6.58 -2.52 -38.09
N TYR A 171 -6.10 -1.27 -38.08
CA TYR A 171 -6.98 -0.09 -38.08
C TYR A 171 -7.78 0.06 -39.38
N TYR A 172 -7.20 -0.32 -40.52
CA TYR A 172 -7.86 -0.19 -41.81
C TYR A 172 -9.15 -1.02 -41.88
N GLN A 173 -9.10 -2.29 -41.46
CA GLN A 173 -10.29 -3.15 -41.41
C GLN A 173 -11.35 -2.61 -40.45
N ALA A 174 -10.94 -2.06 -39.29
CA ALA A 174 -11.85 -1.46 -38.33
C ALA A 174 -12.62 -0.27 -38.95
N LEU A 175 -11.92 0.63 -39.65
CA LEU A 175 -12.53 1.76 -40.35
C LEU A 175 -13.37 1.34 -41.58
N VAL A 176 -13.06 0.21 -42.22
CA VAL A 176 -13.95 -0.39 -43.23
C VAL A 176 -15.27 -0.85 -42.59
N LYS A 177 -15.24 -1.46 -41.39
CA LYS A 177 -16.46 -1.86 -40.68
C LYS A 177 -17.27 -0.69 -40.11
N VAL A 178 -16.63 0.45 -39.83
CA VAL A 178 -17.35 1.70 -39.56
C VAL A 178 -18.20 2.13 -40.76
N ASP A 179 -17.71 2.00 -42.01
CA ASP A 179 -18.54 2.29 -43.21
C ASP A 179 -19.70 1.30 -43.35
N ASP A 180 -19.47 0.01 -43.11
CA ASP A 180 -20.52 -1.02 -43.17
C ASP A 180 -21.69 -0.69 -42.20
N VAL A 181 -21.38 -0.35 -40.94
CA VAL A 181 -22.41 0.04 -39.94
C VAL A 181 -23.12 1.33 -40.36
N LEU A 182 -22.36 2.36 -40.73
CA LEU A 182 -22.91 3.67 -41.12
C LEU A 182 -23.73 3.63 -42.41
N SER A 183 -23.47 2.68 -43.31
CA SER A 183 -24.24 2.51 -44.56
C SER A 183 -25.73 2.24 -44.32
N SER A 184 -26.08 1.77 -43.12
CA SER A 184 -27.45 1.51 -42.67
C SER A 184 -28.00 2.56 -41.68
N TYR A 185 -27.17 3.52 -41.25
CA TYR A 185 -27.52 4.52 -40.25
C TYR A 185 -28.18 5.75 -40.88
N ASN A 186 -29.34 6.14 -40.33
CA ASN A 186 -30.04 7.36 -40.71
C ASN A 186 -29.85 8.41 -39.61
N LYS A 187 -29.06 9.46 -39.89
CA LYS A 187 -28.79 10.56 -38.95
C LYS A 187 -30.08 11.34 -38.66
N GLU A 188 -30.55 11.23 -37.42
CA GLU A 188 -31.64 12.06 -36.86
C GLU A 188 -31.09 13.45 -36.47
N SER A 189 -31.94 14.48 -36.40
CA SER A 189 -31.51 15.87 -36.13
C SER A 189 -31.17 16.14 -34.67
N ASP A 190 -31.77 15.38 -33.76
CA ASP A 190 -31.61 15.42 -32.30
C ASP A 190 -30.58 14.41 -31.77
N ARG A 191 -29.97 13.61 -32.65
CA ARG A 191 -28.98 12.57 -32.31
C ARG A 191 -27.67 12.79 -33.02
N ASP A 192 -26.56 12.98 -32.32
CA ASP A 192 -25.23 12.92 -32.94
C ASP A 192 -24.69 11.48 -33.05
N CYS A 193 -23.60 11.31 -33.80
CA CYS A 193 -22.99 10.02 -34.08
C CYS A 193 -21.48 10.10 -33.90
N VAL A 194 -20.93 9.35 -32.94
CA VAL A 194 -19.51 9.35 -32.58
C VAL A 194 -18.93 7.95 -32.66
N VAL A 195 -17.75 7.79 -33.25
CA VAL A 195 -16.95 6.56 -33.21
C VAL A 195 -15.94 6.67 -32.08
N LEU A 196 -15.88 5.68 -31.20
CA LEU A 196 -14.84 5.56 -30.16
C LEU A 196 -13.84 4.49 -30.58
N PHE A 197 -12.65 4.92 -30.96
CA PHE A 197 -11.58 4.06 -31.42
C PHE A 197 -10.60 3.78 -30.28
N LEU A 198 -10.78 2.66 -29.57
CA LEU A 198 -9.98 2.27 -28.40
C LEU A 198 -8.94 1.23 -28.80
N THR A 199 -7.66 1.51 -28.49
CA THR A 199 -6.52 0.64 -28.82
C THR A 199 -5.34 0.85 -27.87
N ASP A 200 -4.59 -0.21 -27.59
CA ASP A 200 -3.33 -0.17 -26.84
C ASP A 200 -2.09 -0.44 -27.72
N GLY A 201 -2.27 -0.47 -29.04
CA GLY A 201 -1.24 -0.83 -30.01
C GLY A 201 -0.87 0.28 -30.98
N LEU A 202 0.01 -0.09 -31.92
CA LEU A 202 0.16 0.59 -33.20
C LEU A 202 -0.35 -0.37 -34.29
N PRO A 203 -0.87 0.11 -35.42
CA PRO A 203 -1.35 -0.76 -36.47
C PRO A 203 -0.16 -1.50 -37.10
N THR A 204 -0.26 -2.84 -37.19
CA THR A 204 0.78 -3.73 -37.71
C THR A 204 0.36 -4.46 -39.00
N VAL A 205 -0.92 -4.38 -39.38
CA VAL A 205 -1.49 -5.02 -40.59
C VAL A 205 -2.20 -3.99 -41.48
N ASP A 206 -2.13 -4.19 -42.80
CA ASP A 206 -2.71 -3.33 -43.85
C ASP A 206 -2.28 -1.85 -43.83
N ILE A 207 -1.20 -1.50 -43.12
CA ILE A 207 -0.66 -0.13 -43.10
C ILE A 207 0.02 0.25 -44.43
N PRO A 208 -0.07 1.52 -44.90
CA PRO A 208 -0.75 2.67 -44.29
C PRO A 208 -2.12 2.99 -44.93
N ASN A 209 -2.99 1.98 -45.13
CA ASN A 209 -4.28 2.20 -45.83
C ASN A 209 -5.34 2.90 -44.95
N GLU A 210 -5.19 2.85 -43.63
CA GLU A 210 -6.12 3.38 -42.63
C GLU A 210 -6.37 4.90 -42.79
N VAL A 211 -5.34 5.67 -43.14
CA VAL A 211 -5.46 7.12 -43.39
C VAL A 211 -6.31 7.40 -44.64
N GLY A 212 -6.23 6.54 -45.67
CA GLY A 212 -7.08 6.64 -46.85
C GLY A 212 -8.55 6.37 -46.53
N GLN A 213 -8.82 5.34 -45.74
CA GLN A 213 -10.18 4.97 -45.32
C GLN A 213 -10.79 6.03 -44.37
N TYR A 214 -10.01 6.59 -43.45
CA TYR A 214 -10.41 7.70 -42.61
C TYR A 214 -10.89 8.89 -43.46
N ASN A 215 -10.07 9.36 -44.40
CA ASN A 215 -10.44 10.49 -45.27
C ASN A 215 -11.70 10.22 -46.10
N TYR A 216 -11.89 8.98 -46.58
CA TYR A 216 -13.11 8.56 -47.26
C TYR A 216 -14.34 8.64 -46.33
N LEU A 217 -14.27 8.10 -45.11
CA LEU A 217 -15.36 8.18 -44.12
C LEU A 217 -15.76 9.64 -43.85
N LYS A 218 -14.78 10.51 -43.61
CA LYS A 218 -15.01 11.95 -43.36
C LYS A 218 -15.64 12.67 -44.55
N SER A 219 -15.32 12.26 -45.79
CA SER A 219 -15.92 12.82 -47.02
C SER A 219 -17.34 12.32 -47.30
N LYS A 220 -17.70 11.15 -46.79
CA LYS A 220 -19.00 10.50 -47.02
C LYS A 220 -20.01 10.82 -45.92
N TYR A 221 -19.55 10.99 -44.68
CA TYR A 221 -20.37 11.26 -43.50
C TYR A 221 -19.87 12.53 -42.78
N GLU A 222 -20.22 13.70 -43.32
CA GLU A 222 -19.76 15.00 -42.79
C GLU A 222 -20.12 15.25 -41.31
N TYR A 223 -21.13 14.55 -40.78
CA TYR A 223 -21.55 14.64 -39.39
C TYR A 223 -20.74 13.77 -38.41
N LEU A 224 -19.90 12.85 -38.92
CA LEU A 224 -19.23 11.84 -38.11
C LEU A 224 -18.04 12.42 -37.34
N SER A 225 -17.97 12.17 -36.03
CA SER A 225 -16.76 12.38 -35.21
C SER A 225 -16.09 11.03 -34.94
N ILE A 226 -14.77 10.93 -35.08
CA ILE A 226 -14.00 9.72 -34.77
C ILE A 226 -13.01 10.07 -33.67
N ASN A 227 -13.27 9.65 -32.44
CA ASN A 227 -12.49 10.02 -31.26
C ASN A 227 -11.64 8.82 -30.80
N GLY A 228 -10.33 9.01 -30.69
CA GLY A 228 -9.37 7.96 -30.31
C GLY A 228 -9.09 7.91 -28.82
N ILE A 229 -9.02 6.71 -28.26
CA ILE A 229 -8.58 6.45 -26.89
C ILE A 229 -7.34 5.54 -26.96
N GLN A 230 -6.17 6.14 -26.72
CA GLN A 230 -4.92 5.43 -26.56
C GLN A 230 -4.85 4.86 -25.15
N TYR A 231 -4.83 3.54 -25.02
CA TYR A 231 -4.98 2.85 -23.74
C TYR A 231 -3.66 2.19 -23.31
N GLU A 232 -3.15 2.46 -22.11
CA GLU A 232 -1.95 1.79 -21.55
C GLU A 232 -0.72 1.79 -22.48
N LEU A 233 -0.52 2.90 -23.21
CA LEU A 233 0.51 3.05 -24.26
C LEU A 233 1.27 4.39 -24.13
N GLY A 234 1.71 4.73 -22.90
CA GLY A 234 2.54 5.91 -22.63
C GLY A 234 1.80 7.26 -22.67
N ASP A 235 2.52 8.33 -22.32
CA ASP A 235 1.97 9.65 -22.02
C ASP A 235 1.90 10.62 -23.23
N GLU A 236 2.31 10.18 -24.42
CA GLU A 236 2.20 10.95 -25.67
C GLU A 236 1.32 10.23 -26.70
N VAL A 237 0.35 10.96 -27.27
CA VAL A 237 -0.53 10.41 -28.31
C VAL A 237 0.27 10.06 -29.57
N LEU A 238 0.22 8.81 -30.00
CA LEU A 238 0.98 8.32 -31.14
C LEU A 238 0.42 8.80 -32.49
N GLU A 239 1.33 9.01 -33.45
CA GLU A 239 1.03 9.55 -34.78
C GLU A 239 0.05 8.67 -35.57
N GLY A 240 0.14 7.34 -35.44
CA GLY A 240 -0.77 6.40 -36.09
C GLY A 240 -2.24 6.58 -35.67
N LEU A 241 -2.51 6.91 -34.40
CA LEU A 241 -3.87 7.19 -33.91
C LEU A 241 -4.32 8.61 -34.28
N LYS A 242 -3.41 9.61 -34.19
CA LYS A 242 -3.68 10.99 -34.65
C LYS A 242 -4.15 11.06 -36.10
N ASN A 243 -3.55 10.26 -36.98
CA ASN A 243 -3.83 10.30 -38.42
C ASN A 243 -5.19 9.70 -38.84
N ILE A 244 -5.92 9.05 -37.91
CA ILE A 244 -7.22 8.42 -38.16
C ILE A 244 -8.34 8.88 -37.21
N THR A 245 -8.13 9.94 -36.42
CA THR A 245 -9.10 10.43 -35.43
C THR A 245 -9.13 11.96 -35.36
N ASP A 246 -10.29 12.53 -35.04
CA ASP A 246 -10.52 13.97 -34.88
C ASP A 246 -10.03 14.51 -33.51
N ILE A 247 -10.18 13.72 -32.45
CA ILE A 247 -9.83 14.05 -31.06
C ILE A 247 -9.17 12.83 -30.43
N GLN A 248 -8.12 13.02 -29.62
CA GLN A 248 -7.42 11.92 -28.95
C GLN A 248 -7.39 12.10 -27.43
N PHE A 249 -7.54 10.98 -26.73
CA PHE A 249 -7.44 10.85 -25.28
C PHE A 249 -6.40 9.79 -24.92
N ILE A 250 -5.72 9.96 -23.79
CA ILE A 250 -4.81 8.96 -23.22
C ILE A 250 -5.46 8.41 -21.96
N ALA A 251 -5.69 7.10 -21.95
CA ALA A 251 -6.33 6.38 -20.86
C ALA A 251 -5.39 5.31 -20.28
N SER A 252 -5.64 5.02 -19.00
CA SER A 252 -5.03 3.93 -18.25
C SER A 252 -6.14 3.09 -17.62
N THR A 253 -5.78 1.92 -17.12
CA THR A 253 -6.57 1.02 -16.28
C THR A 253 -7.26 1.70 -15.08
N LYS A 254 -6.89 2.93 -14.73
CA LYS A 254 -7.46 3.70 -13.61
C LYS A 254 -8.50 4.76 -14.02
N ASN A 255 -8.56 5.15 -15.28
CA ASN A 255 -9.36 6.28 -15.75
C ASN A 255 -9.99 6.08 -17.14
N LEU A 256 -10.01 4.85 -17.65
CA LEU A 256 -10.64 4.51 -18.92
C LEU A 256 -12.15 4.83 -18.93
N SER A 257 -12.89 4.55 -17.85
CA SER A 257 -14.32 4.90 -17.76
C SER A 257 -14.60 6.40 -17.90
N GLU A 258 -13.76 7.25 -17.31
CA GLU A 258 -13.83 8.72 -17.47
C GLU A 258 -13.63 9.15 -18.93
N PHE A 259 -12.65 8.55 -19.62
CA PHE A 259 -12.35 8.90 -21.01
C PHE A 259 -13.31 8.27 -22.02
N LEU A 260 -13.89 7.10 -21.75
CA LEU A 260 -15.01 6.55 -22.53
C LEU A 260 -16.20 7.53 -22.53
N TYR A 261 -16.55 8.08 -21.36
CA TYR A 261 -17.59 9.10 -21.24
C TYR A 261 -17.21 10.40 -21.97
N LYS A 262 -16.03 10.98 -21.70
CA LYS A 262 -15.62 12.24 -22.36
C LYS A 262 -15.49 12.11 -23.88
N ALA A 263 -15.00 10.98 -24.37
CA ALA A 263 -14.85 10.74 -25.79
C ALA A 263 -16.19 10.51 -26.49
N SER A 264 -17.22 9.97 -25.80
CA SER A 264 -18.53 9.69 -26.41
C SER A 264 -19.32 10.95 -26.77
N ILE A 265 -19.02 12.08 -26.14
CA ILE A 265 -19.75 13.33 -26.32
C ILE A 265 -19.15 14.11 -27.50
N SER A 266 -20.02 14.73 -28.31
CA SER A 266 -19.61 15.73 -29.31
C SER A 266 -19.96 17.14 -28.80
N PRO A 267 -19.12 17.76 -27.95
CA PRO A 267 -19.37 19.12 -27.48
C PRO A 267 -19.30 20.11 -28.64
N ILE A 268 -20.12 21.17 -28.56
CA ILE A 268 -20.00 22.29 -29.49
C ILE A 268 -18.66 22.99 -29.27
N GLY A 269 -18.10 23.53 -30.35
CA GLY A 269 -16.94 24.41 -30.30
C GLY A 269 -17.35 25.88 -30.22
N TYR A 270 -16.51 26.72 -29.64
CA TYR A 270 -16.64 28.16 -29.76
C TYR A 270 -16.27 28.58 -31.20
N ASP A 271 -17.23 29.07 -32.00
CA ASP A 271 -16.97 29.64 -33.33
C ASP A 271 -15.90 30.74 -33.29
N LYS A 272 -15.86 31.47 -32.18
CA LYS A 272 -14.81 32.42 -31.82
C LYS A 272 -14.50 32.27 -30.34
N PHE A 273 -13.24 32.24 -29.96
CA PHE A 273 -12.80 32.47 -28.58
C PHE A 273 -11.42 33.13 -28.63
N VAL A 274 -11.35 34.41 -28.28
CA VAL A 274 -10.11 35.18 -28.30
C VAL A 274 -9.97 35.94 -26.99
N LEU A 275 -8.92 35.65 -26.23
CA LEU A 275 -8.56 36.36 -25.01
C LEU A 275 -7.38 37.30 -25.33
N THR A 276 -7.59 38.60 -25.23
CA THR A 276 -6.55 39.63 -25.42
C THR A 276 -6.18 40.24 -24.08
N ASP A 277 -4.92 40.14 -23.70
CA ASP A 277 -4.40 40.61 -22.42
C ASP A 277 -3.44 41.79 -22.63
N TYR A 278 -3.69 42.91 -21.94
CA TYR A 278 -3.04 44.20 -22.23
C TYR A 278 -1.97 44.54 -21.19
N ILE A 279 -0.69 44.49 -21.53
CA ILE A 279 0.43 44.76 -20.62
C ILE A 279 0.39 46.21 -20.10
N GLU A 280 0.75 46.42 -18.84
CA GLU A 280 0.96 47.75 -18.28
C GLU A 280 2.36 48.25 -18.65
N THR A 281 2.45 48.94 -19.79
CA THR A 281 3.72 49.36 -20.42
C THR A 281 4.55 50.32 -19.59
N ASN A 282 3.96 51.02 -18.61
CA ASN A 282 4.72 51.85 -17.66
C ASN A 282 5.55 51.00 -16.68
N ASN A 283 5.21 49.73 -16.50
CA ASN A 283 5.87 48.81 -15.58
C ASN A 283 6.62 47.68 -16.30
N PHE A 284 5.97 47.04 -17.29
CA PHE A 284 6.46 45.81 -17.92
C PHE A 284 6.48 45.91 -19.45
N ASN A 285 7.30 45.09 -20.08
CA ASN A 285 7.41 44.98 -21.54
C ASN A 285 7.64 43.52 -22.00
N LEU A 286 7.34 43.28 -23.27
CA LEU A 286 7.45 41.96 -23.94
C LEU A 286 8.75 41.81 -24.76
N LYS A 287 9.71 42.73 -24.62
CA LYS A 287 11.01 42.65 -25.32
C LYS A 287 11.77 41.41 -24.86
N ASP A 288 12.26 40.60 -25.79
CA ASP A 288 12.96 39.33 -25.48
C ASP A 288 12.13 38.34 -24.63
N ALA A 289 10.79 38.41 -24.68
CA ALA A 289 9.89 37.43 -24.08
C ALA A 289 10.00 36.07 -24.83
N SER A 290 10.71 35.12 -24.23
CA SER A 290 11.16 33.89 -24.92
C SER A 290 10.38 32.62 -24.59
N ASN A 291 9.36 32.68 -23.71
CA ASN A 291 8.51 31.54 -23.36
C ASN A 291 7.03 31.96 -23.44
N ILE A 292 6.41 31.73 -24.59
CA ILE A 292 4.95 31.75 -24.75
C ILE A 292 4.52 30.32 -25.09
N ILE A 293 3.85 29.67 -24.14
CA ILE A 293 3.46 28.26 -24.23
C ILE A 293 1.95 28.18 -24.01
N THR A 294 1.24 27.48 -24.90
CA THR A 294 -0.17 27.18 -24.71
C THR A 294 -0.49 25.71 -24.97
N THR A 295 -1.49 25.18 -24.28
CA THR A 295 -2.02 23.82 -24.52
C THR A 295 -2.95 23.75 -25.73
N PHE A 296 -3.62 24.86 -26.08
CA PHE A 296 -4.57 24.91 -27.19
C PHE A 296 -4.54 26.26 -27.92
N GLY A 297 -4.90 26.24 -29.20
CA GLY A 297 -4.97 27.44 -30.02
C GLY A 297 -3.58 28.00 -30.37
N ASN A 298 -3.55 29.27 -30.77
CA ASN A 298 -2.32 29.98 -31.12
C ASN A 298 -2.24 31.31 -30.36
N VAL A 299 -1.01 31.77 -30.08
CA VAL A 299 -0.77 33.05 -29.41
C VAL A 299 0.01 33.96 -30.35
N SER A 300 -0.43 35.21 -30.47
CA SER A 300 0.30 36.28 -31.16
C SER A 300 0.49 37.46 -30.23
N VAL A 301 1.63 38.15 -30.36
CA VAL A 301 1.92 39.39 -29.65
C VAL A 301 1.84 40.55 -30.63
N ASP A 302 1.14 41.61 -30.26
CA ASP A 302 1.03 42.86 -31.03
C ASP A 302 1.25 44.04 -30.08
N GLU A 303 2.38 44.73 -30.23
CA GLU A 303 2.87 45.79 -29.33
C GLU A 303 2.83 45.42 -27.83
N ASP A 304 1.78 45.84 -27.12
CA ASP A 304 1.52 45.64 -25.69
C ASP A 304 0.49 44.53 -25.38
N GLN A 305 -0.06 43.90 -26.42
CA GLN A 305 -1.14 42.91 -26.31
C GLN A 305 -0.64 41.49 -26.54
N VAL A 306 -1.04 40.59 -25.65
CA VAL A 306 -0.94 39.14 -25.87
C VAL A 306 -2.31 38.62 -26.27
N ILE A 307 -2.44 38.16 -27.51
CA ILE A 307 -3.68 37.71 -28.11
C ILE A 307 -3.67 36.18 -28.19
N TRP A 308 -4.48 35.52 -27.36
CA TRP A 308 -4.67 34.08 -27.36
C TRP A 308 -5.92 33.70 -28.15
N ASN A 309 -5.72 33.04 -29.29
CA ASN A 309 -6.78 32.63 -30.20
C ASN A 309 -7.09 31.13 -30.03
N LEU A 310 -8.26 30.86 -29.45
CA LEU A 310 -8.86 29.57 -29.15
C LEU A 310 -10.10 29.29 -30.04
N ASN A 311 -10.19 29.89 -31.23
CA ASN A 311 -11.30 29.60 -32.16
C ASN A 311 -11.39 28.09 -32.45
N GLY A 312 -12.59 27.51 -32.34
CA GLY A 312 -12.83 26.07 -32.47
C GLY A 312 -12.63 25.26 -31.18
N PHE A 313 -12.13 25.86 -30.09
CA PHE A 313 -11.96 25.19 -28.79
C PHE A 313 -13.29 24.59 -28.31
N LYS A 314 -13.23 23.38 -27.75
CA LYS A 314 -14.41 22.60 -27.36
C LYS A 314 -14.82 22.91 -25.92
N THR A 315 -16.12 23.08 -25.70
CA THR A 315 -16.69 23.20 -24.36
C THR A 315 -16.45 21.93 -23.53
N GLY A 316 -16.24 22.07 -22.23
CA GLY A 316 -15.92 20.96 -21.32
C GLY A 316 -14.43 20.64 -21.23
N LEU A 317 -13.57 21.34 -21.97
CA LEU A 317 -12.12 21.23 -21.89
C LEU A 317 -11.51 22.39 -21.08
N ASP A 318 -10.30 22.13 -20.57
CA ASP A 318 -9.39 23.11 -19.96
C ASP A 318 -8.34 23.56 -20.97
N ALA A 319 -7.92 24.82 -20.90
CA ALA A 319 -6.79 25.35 -21.65
C ALA A 319 -5.87 26.19 -20.75
N GLU A 320 -4.60 26.31 -21.09
CA GLU A 320 -3.61 27.02 -20.29
C GLU A 320 -2.64 27.79 -21.19
N LEU A 321 -2.28 29.00 -20.75
CA LEU A 321 -1.33 29.90 -21.40
C LEU A 321 -0.31 30.40 -20.37
N THR A 322 0.97 30.25 -20.66
CA THR A 322 2.09 30.78 -19.86
C THR A 322 2.92 31.75 -20.70
N ILE A 323 3.23 32.93 -20.13
CA ILE A 323 3.95 34.03 -20.76
C ILE A 323 4.99 34.58 -19.78
N ASP A 324 6.23 34.79 -20.22
CA ASP A 324 7.24 35.54 -19.45
C ASP A 324 7.27 37.03 -19.87
N ILE A 325 7.20 37.94 -18.89
CA ILE A 325 7.23 39.40 -19.07
C ILE A 325 8.40 40.02 -18.31
N ASN A 326 8.95 41.13 -18.79
CA ASN A 326 10.11 41.80 -18.19
C ASN A 326 9.70 43.11 -17.53
N LEU A 327 10.15 43.37 -16.31
CA LEU A 327 10.05 44.69 -15.69
C LEU A 327 10.96 45.67 -16.46
N ASN A 328 10.51 46.91 -16.66
CA ASN A 328 11.28 47.92 -17.38
C ASN A 328 12.63 48.20 -16.68
N GLU A 329 13.69 48.39 -17.46
CA GLU A 329 15.08 48.42 -16.98
C GLU A 329 15.31 49.49 -15.90
N GLU A 330 14.63 50.64 -16.00
CA GLU A 330 14.68 51.75 -15.05
C GLU A 330 13.99 51.48 -13.70
N LEU A 331 13.16 50.43 -13.60
CA LEU A 331 12.44 50.04 -12.38
C LEU A 331 13.15 48.92 -11.61
N ILE A 332 14.04 48.16 -12.27
CA ILE A 332 14.75 47.03 -11.66
C ILE A 332 15.61 47.51 -10.47
N GLY A 333 15.26 47.05 -9.26
CA GLY A 333 15.98 47.39 -8.05
C GLY A 333 15.61 48.73 -7.40
N LEU A 334 14.61 49.46 -7.93
CA LEU A 334 14.00 50.59 -7.22
C LEU A 334 13.08 50.10 -6.09
N GLY A 335 12.38 48.98 -6.33
CA GLY A 335 11.44 48.39 -5.40
C GLY A 335 10.10 49.14 -5.33
N GLY A 336 9.00 48.42 -5.60
CA GLY A 336 7.66 48.96 -5.56
C GLY A 336 6.58 47.88 -5.65
N VAL A 337 5.35 48.29 -5.96
CA VAL A 337 4.29 47.39 -6.40
C VAL A 337 3.97 47.75 -7.85
N TYR A 338 4.12 46.79 -8.75
CA TYR A 338 4.02 46.97 -10.19
C TYR A 338 2.82 46.18 -10.72
N GLN A 339 1.84 46.89 -11.26
CA GLN A 339 0.71 46.30 -11.97
C GLN A 339 1.21 45.66 -13.27
N THR A 340 0.78 44.43 -13.59
CA THR A 340 1.31 43.68 -14.74
C THR A 340 0.57 44.00 -16.04
N HIS A 341 -0.75 44.20 -15.97
CA HIS A 341 -1.65 44.43 -17.11
C HIS A 341 -2.70 45.48 -16.78
N THR A 342 -3.24 46.18 -17.77
CA THR A 342 -4.32 47.18 -17.61
C THR A 342 -5.72 46.54 -17.60
N LYS A 343 -5.95 45.55 -18.46
CA LYS A 343 -7.21 44.80 -18.60
C LYS A 343 -7.00 43.51 -19.39
N THR A 344 -8.02 42.65 -19.39
CA THR A 344 -8.16 41.49 -20.27
C THR A 344 -9.52 41.54 -20.96
N ASP A 345 -9.58 41.36 -22.27
CA ASP A 345 -10.82 41.27 -23.06
C ASP A 345 -11.03 39.84 -23.57
N VAL A 346 -12.18 39.23 -23.31
CA VAL A 346 -12.54 37.89 -23.82
C VAL A 346 -13.68 38.01 -24.83
N SER A 347 -13.36 37.82 -26.11
CA SER A 347 -14.30 37.86 -27.23
C SER A 347 -14.69 36.45 -27.67
N TYR A 348 -15.96 36.06 -27.48
CA TYR A 348 -16.40 34.70 -27.77
C TYR A 348 -17.74 34.63 -28.53
N LYS A 349 -17.90 33.57 -29.33
CA LYS A 349 -19.12 33.21 -30.04
C LYS A 349 -19.40 31.72 -29.89
N ILE A 350 -20.60 31.37 -29.45
CA ILE A 350 -21.06 29.98 -29.26
C ILE A 350 -22.60 29.93 -29.38
N GLY A 351 -23.11 29.14 -30.31
CA GLY A 351 -24.53 29.18 -30.68
C GLY A 351 -24.96 30.60 -31.08
N ASP A 352 -26.04 31.08 -30.46
CA ASP A 352 -26.59 32.43 -30.68
C ASP A 352 -25.84 33.54 -29.91
N VAL A 353 -24.97 33.20 -28.96
CA VAL A 353 -24.22 34.20 -28.17
C VAL A 353 -22.98 34.63 -28.94
N ASN A 354 -22.77 35.95 -29.06
CA ASN A 354 -21.60 36.57 -29.67
C ASN A 354 -21.31 37.88 -28.93
N THR A 355 -20.24 37.93 -28.13
CA THR A 355 -19.98 39.05 -27.21
C THR A 355 -18.50 39.25 -26.93
N THR A 356 -18.17 40.37 -26.28
CA THR A 356 -16.84 40.64 -25.71
C THR A 356 -17.01 41.12 -24.27
N GLU A 357 -16.32 40.47 -23.33
CA GLU A 357 -16.32 40.84 -21.92
C GLU A 357 -14.97 41.44 -21.52
N THR A 358 -14.97 42.67 -21.01
CA THR A 358 -13.76 43.39 -20.56
C THR A 358 -13.63 43.32 -19.04
N VAL A 359 -12.45 42.92 -18.56
CA VAL A 359 -12.14 42.83 -17.14
C VAL A 359 -10.92 43.68 -16.81
N SER A 360 -11.12 44.75 -16.03
CA SER A 360 -10.05 45.63 -15.53
C SER A 360 -9.38 45.13 -14.25
N LYS A 361 -9.87 44.02 -13.67
CA LYS A 361 -9.20 43.34 -12.56
C LYS A 361 -7.97 42.63 -13.11
N THR A 362 -6.83 42.79 -12.45
CA THR A 362 -5.50 42.42 -12.95
C THR A 362 -4.60 42.00 -11.78
N THR A 363 -3.43 41.44 -12.08
CA THR A 363 -2.41 41.10 -11.08
C THR A 363 -1.37 42.22 -10.93
N ALA A 364 -0.84 42.36 -9.71
CA ALA A 364 0.20 43.32 -9.37
C ALA A 364 1.24 42.65 -8.46
N LEU A 365 2.53 42.79 -8.79
CA LEU A 365 3.63 42.16 -8.07
C LEU A 365 4.39 43.18 -7.23
N LYS A 366 4.72 42.80 -5.99
CA LYS A 366 5.62 43.57 -5.15
C LYS A 366 7.06 43.13 -5.41
N ASP A 367 7.93 44.08 -5.67
CA ASP A 367 9.35 43.83 -5.97
C ASP A 367 10.24 43.93 -4.73
N ASN A 368 9.84 44.61 -3.66
CA ASN A 368 10.72 44.83 -2.50
C ASN A 368 10.18 44.34 -1.15
N TYR A 369 11.08 43.81 -0.33
CA TYR A 369 10.76 43.22 0.97
C TYR A 369 11.84 43.57 2.00
N VAL A 370 11.49 43.47 3.28
CA VAL A 370 12.34 43.91 4.40
C VAL A 370 13.06 42.71 5.02
N VAL A 371 14.37 42.86 5.23
CA VAL A 371 15.17 41.97 6.06
C VAL A 371 15.22 42.55 7.46
N ILE A 372 14.68 41.81 8.44
CA ILE A 372 14.44 42.25 9.81
C ILE A 372 15.35 41.46 10.74
N TYR A 373 16.22 42.15 11.48
CA TYR A 373 17.06 41.53 12.51
C TYR A 373 16.34 41.59 13.86
N ASP A 374 15.97 40.43 14.39
CA ASP A 374 15.36 40.27 15.71
C ASP A 374 16.43 39.85 16.73
N ALA A 375 16.58 40.68 17.77
CA ALA A 375 17.53 40.48 18.85
C ALA A 375 17.30 39.17 19.65
N ASN A 376 16.08 38.61 19.63
CA ASN A 376 15.72 37.34 20.27
C ASN A 376 16.29 37.20 21.70
N ALA A 377 16.19 38.28 22.48
CA ALA A 377 16.97 38.47 23.70
C ALA A 377 16.52 37.51 24.82
N PRO A 378 17.44 36.80 25.52
CA PRO A 378 17.11 36.02 26.70
C PRO A 378 16.53 36.91 27.81
N ASN A 379 15.58 36.39 28.59
CA ASN A 379 14.94 37.12 29.69
C ASN A 379 15.96 37.78 30.64
N GLY A 380 15.82 39.10 30.82
CA GLY A 380 16.71 39.92 31.65
C GLY A 380 17.93 40.50 30.91
N CYS A 381 18.11 40.22 29.62
CA CYS A 381 19.18 40.80 28.81
C CYS A 381 18.71 42.03 28.00
N VAL A 382 19.54 43.08 28.00
CA VAL A 382 19.44 44.20 27.07
C VAL A 382 20.49 43.98 25.97
N VAL A 383 20.04 43.82 24.72
CA VAL A 383 20.92 43.61 23.57
C VAL A 383 21.37 44.95 23.00
N SER A 384 22.66 45.04 22.67
CA SER A 384 23.24 46.19 21.95
C SER A 384 23.96 45.74 20.68
N ASN A 385 24.23 46.68 19.76
CA ASN A 385 24.84 46.42 18.46
C ASN A 385 23.99 45.50 17.53
N LEU A 386 22.69 45.78 17.45
CA LEU A 386 21.75 45.10 16.54
C LEU A 386 21.84 45.74 15.14
N PRO A 387 21.91 44.96 14.04
CA PRO A 387 21.86 45.50 12.68
C PRO A 387 20.55 46.26 12.41
N SER A 388 20.60 47.29 11.57
CA SER A 388 19.40 47.94 11.06
C SER A 388 18.73 47.10 9.97
N SER A 389 17.39 47.08 9.97
CA SER A 389 16.61 46.47 8.90
C SER A 389 16.88 47.17 7.55
N LYS A 390 16.93 46.40 6.48
CA LYS A 390 17.19 46.87 5.12
C LYS A 390 16.16 46.33 4.14
N VAL A 391 15.92 47.06 3.06
CA VAL A 391 15.01 46.69 1.98
C VAL A 391 15.83 46.13 0.82
N TYR A 392 15.36 45.03 0.24
CA TYR A 392 15.96 44.37 -0.91
C TYR A 392 14.87 43.98 -1.92
N SER A 393 15.25 43.84 -3.18
CA SER A 393 14.37 43.44 -4.27
C SER A 393 14.28 41.92 -4.35
N VAL A 394 13.19 41.35 -4.87
CA VAL A 394 13.06 39.89 -5.07
C VAL A 394 14.18 39.43 -6.01
N PHE A 395 14.77 38.27 -5.70
CA PHE A 395 15.97 37.74 -6.35
C PHE A 395 17.29 38.52 -6.13
N ASP A 396 17.33 39.57 -5.30
CA ASP A 396 18.63 40.12 -4.85
C ASP A 396 19.36 39.10 -3.97
N THR A 397 20.67 38.93 -4.19
CA THR A 397 21.53 38.17 -3.27
C THR A 397 21.85 39.01 -2.04
N VAL A 398 21.26 38.66 -0.91
CA VAL A 398 21.42 39.37 0.36
C VAL A 398 22.49 38.69 1.20
N LYS A 399 23.53 39.44 1.59
CA LYS A 399 24.47 39.01 2.62
C LYS A 399 23.90 39.29 4.02
N ILE A 400 23.93 38.29 4.89
CA ILE A 400 23.62 38.40 6.32
C ILE A 400 24.68 39.30 6.99
N SER A 401 24.29 40.15 7.95
CA SER A 401 25.22 41.10 8.57
C SER A 401 26.31 40.38 9.37
N ASP A 402 27.54 40.91 9.28
CA ASP A 402 28.67 40.48 10.12
C ASP A 402 28.64 41.15 11.51
N ASP A 403 27.69 42.06 11.79
CA ASP A 403 27.60 42.71 13.10
C ASP A 403 27.28 41.69 14.19
N ILE A 404 28.10 41.71 15.25
CA ILE A 404 27.95 40.84 16.43
C ILE A 404 27.17 41.62 17.49
N PRO A 405 25.91 41.26 17.81
CA PRO A 405 25.18 41.86 18.90
C PRO A 405 25.73 41.34 20.24
N THR A 406 25.67 42.15 21.29
CA THR A 406 26.18 41.77 22.61
C THR A 406 25.07 41.72 23.66
N CYS A 407 25.15 40.73 24.55
CA CYS A 407 24.18 40.45 25.60
C CYS A 407 24.92 40.01 26.87
N SER A 408 24.69 40.71 28.00
CA SER A 408 25.42 40.41 29.24
C SER A 408 25.10 39.00 29.75
N GLY A 409 26.12 38.19 30.01
CA GLY A 409 25.97 36.79 30.45
C GLY A 409 25.73 35.77 29.33
N TYR A 410 25.69 36.19 28.06
CA TYR A 410 25.47 35.31 26.90
C TYR A 410 26.48 35.59 25.78
N GLN A 411 26.90 34.55 25.08
CA GLN A 411 27.69 34.62 23.85
C GLN A 411 26.73 34.57 22.66
N PHE A 412 26.78 35.56 21.77
CA PHE A 412 26.18 35.45 20.44
C PHE A 412 26.80 34.26 19.69
N LYS A 413 25.97 33.47 19.02
CA LYS A 413 26.39 32.33 18.21
C LYS A 413 26.40 32.69 16.74
N GLU A 414 25.23 33.00 16.21
CA GLU A 414 24.99 33.21 14.79
C GLU A 414 23.67 33.95 14.56
N TRP A 415 23.49 34.36 13.31
CA TRP A 415 22.25 34.88 12.75
C TRP A 415 21.50 33.74 12.06
N LYS A 416 20.34 33.34 12.59
CA LYS A 416 19.50 32.27 12.01
C LYS A 416 18.29 32.89 11.30
N ILE A 417 18.18 32.64 9.99
CA ILE A 417 16.94 32.95 9.24
C ILE A 417 15.81 32.07 9.79
N VAL A 418 14.65 32.68 10.06
CA VAL A 418 13.45 32.01 10.60
C VAL A 418 12.18 32.31 9.80
N THR A 419 12.28 32.99 8.66
CA THR A 419 11.24 32.95 7.63
C THR A 419 11.41 31.65 6.86
N ASP A 420 10.31 30.94 6.62
CA ASP A 420 10.28 29.71 5.85
C ASP A 420 10.54 29.98 4.34
N ASP A 421 10.89 28.93 3.59
CA ASP A 421 11.08 28.96 2.13
C ASP A 421 12.12 29.98 1.59
N VAL A 422 13.09 30.39 2.42
CA VAL A 422 14.20 31.27 2.01
C VAL A 422 15.36 30.47 1.42
N GLU A 423 15.62 30.62 0.11
CA GLU A 423 16.75 29.98 -0.57
C GLU A 423 18.10 30.55 -0.11
N LYS A 424 18.96 29.70 0.46
CA LYS A 424 20.29 30.09 0.99
C LYS A 424 21.38 29.86 -0.05
N ILE A 425 22.26 30.84 -0.21
CA ILE A 425 23.51 30.71 -0.98
C ILE A 425 24.66 30.53 0.02
N GLY A 426 24.93 29.26 0.36
CA GLY A 426 25.90 28.92 1.40
C GLY A 426 25.50 29.47 2.78
N ASN A 427 26.50 29.69 3.65
CA ASN A 427 26.26 29.90 5.08
C ASN A 427 25.98 31.36 5.49
N ASN A 428 26.14 32.34 4.60
CA ASN A 428 26.02 33.77 4.95
C ASN A 428 25.28 34.64 3.93
N GLN A 429 24.67 34.04 2.90
CA GLN A 429 23.88 34.74 1.89
C GLN A 429 22.57 33.98 1.62
N PHE A 430 21.57 34.70 1.13
CA PHE A 430 20.31 34.14 0.66
C PHE A 430 19.78 34.94 -0.54
N ILE A 431 18.90 34.32 -1.33
CA ILE A 431 18.14 34.99 -2.37
C ILE A 431 16.89 35.59 -1.71
N MET A 432 16.63 36.88 -1.96
CA MET A 432 15.47 37.55 -1.39
C MET A 432 14.16 36.96 -1.98
N PRO A 433 13.25 36.40 -1.15
CA PRO A 433 11.98 35.84 -1.61
C PRO A 433 10.91 36.93 -1.79
N GLU A 434 9.72 36.54 -2.25
CA GLU A 434 8.51 37.38 -2.27
C GLU A 434 7.89 37.62 -0.87
N SER A 435 8.73 37.71 0.18
CA SER A 435 8.29 37.88 1.56
C SER A 435 9.34 38.59 2.44
N ASN A 436 8.92 39.13 3.59
CA ASN A 436 9.85 39.73 4.55
C ASN A 436 10.67 38.64 5.26
N VAL A 437 11.99 38.78 5.29
CA VAL A 437 12.90 37.80 5.89
C VAL A 437 13.27 38.23 7.31
N THR A 438 12.88 37.42 8.30
CA THR A 438 13.25 37.62 9.70
C THR A 438 14.47 36.78 10.04
N ILE A 439 15.47 37.42 10.65
CA ILE A 439 16.74 36.80 11.05
C ILE A 439 16.91 37.01 12.56
N LYS A 440 16.92 35.91 13.33
CA LYS A 440 17.01 35.92 14.80
C LYS A 440 18.43 35.68 15.28
N ALA A 441 18.83 36.39 16.32
CA ALA A 441 20.08 36.10 17.04
C ALA A 441 19.95 34.79 17.82
N VAL A 442 20.98 33.94 17.77
CA VAL A 442 21.09 32.74 18.60
C VAL A 442 22.08 33.01 19.75
N TRP A 443 21.69 32.68 20.98
CA TRP A 443 22.46 32.99 22.20
C TRP A 443 22.84 31.73 22.98
N LYS A 444 24.11 31.58 23.36
CA LYS A 444 24.59 30.57 24.32
C LYS A 444 24.89 31.23 25.66
N LYS A 445 24.28 30.76 26.76
CA LYS A 445 24.58 31.27 28.11
C LYS A 445 26.05 31.00 28.46
N LEU A 446 26.74 32.01 29.01
CA LEU A 446 28.14 31.87 29.44
C LEU A 446 28.22 30.95 30.67
N GLY A 447 28.68 29.72 30.46
CA GLY A 447 28.88 28.71 31.49
C GLY A 447 30.35 28.25 31.54
N LEU A 448 30.88 28.09 32.75
CA LEU A 448 32.24 27.64 33.01
C LEU A 448 32.37 26.12 32.87
N VAL A 449 32.77 25.62 31.70
CA VAL A 449 33.44 24.31 31.55
C VAL A 449 34.58 24.44 30.55
N LYS A 450 35.75 23.91 30.92
CA LYS A 450 36.92 23.79 30.04
C LYS A 450 36.77 22.60 29.11
N SER A 451 37.12 22.78 27.84
CA SER A 451 38.01 21.84 27.18
C SER A 451 38.91 22.62 26.23
N MET A 452 40.22 22.52 26.44
CA MET A 452 41.21 22.94 25.45
C MET A 452 41.77 21.66 24.88
N ASP A 453 41.48 21.37 23.62
CA ASP A 453 42.39 20.62 22.76
C ASP A 453 42.17 21.07 21.32
N GLY A 454 43.09 21.92 20.85
CA GLY A 454 43.06 22.48 19.51
C GLY A 454 43.48 21.43 18.48
N LYS A 455 42.51 20.73 17.89
CA LYS A 455 42.71 19.95 16.68
C LYS A 455 41.67 20.35 15.65
N ILE A 456 42.11 21.03 14.59
CA ILE A 456 41.27 21.32 13.43
C ILE A 456 40.99 19.98 12.75
N SER A 457 39.83 19.39 13.06
CA SER A 457 39.36 18.21 12.37
C SER A 457 38.78 18.63 11.03
N THR A 458 39.39 18.16 9.94
CA THR A 458 38.77 18.20 8.62
C THR A 458 37.50 17.35 8.67
N ALA A 459 36.33 17.98 8.73
CA ALA A 459 35.05 17.31 8.98
C ALA A 459 34.83 16.12 8.03
N GLN A 460 35.03 14.92 8.57
CA GLN A 460 34.98 13.66 7.84
C GLN A 460 33.55 13.14 7.81
N SER A 461 33.09 12.62 6.67
CA SER A 461 31.77 11.97 6.61
C SER A 461 31.78 10.68 7.45
N LEU A 462 30.65 10.36 8.07
CA LEU A 462 30.51 9.18 8.93
C LEU A 462 30.80 7.90 8.13
N TYR A 463 30.37 7.83 6.88
CA TYR A 463 30.73 6.75 5.94
C TYR A 463 32.25 6.56 5.83
N ARG A 464 33.00 7.65 5.62
CA ARG A 464 34.46 7.59 5.42
C ARG A 464 35.19 7.23 6.71
N MET A 465 34.71 7.70 7.86
CA MET A 465 35.24 7.30 9.16
C MET A 465 35.12 5.78 9.36
N ILE A 466 33.97 5.18 9.02
CA ILE A 466 33.77 3.73 9.10
C ILE A 466 34.69 3.01 8.12
N ALA A 467 34.79 3.50 6.87
CA ALA A 467 35.63 2.91 5.82
C ALA A 467 37.12 2.89 6.19
N ASP A 468 37.65 4.02 6.66
CA ASP A 468 39.07 4.19 7.03
C ASP A 468 39.46 3.34 8.27
N ASN A 469 38.48 2.90 9.07
CA ASN A 469 38.67 2.01 10.22
C ASN A 469 38.38 0.53 9.92
N SER A 470 38.14 0.16 8.66
CA SER A 470 37.91 -1.24 8.27
C SER A 470 39.17 -2.10 8.44
N LYS A 471 39.00 -3.31 9.00
CA LYS A 471 40.05 -4.34 9.08
C LYS A 471 40.26 -5.12 7.77
N GLY A 472 39.63 -4.69 6.68
CA GLY A 472 39.64 -5.37 5.38
C GLY A 472 38.42 -6.28 5.19
N VAL A 473 38.48 -7.11 4.14
CA VAL A 473 37.35 -7.96 3.73
C VAL A 473 37.13 -9.11 4.71
N ASP A 474 35.87 -9.39 5.04
CA ASP A 474 35.43 -10.38 6.03
C ASP A 474 35.62 -11.87 5.64
N THR A 475 36.46 -12.19 4.65
CA THR A 475 36.70 -13.58 4.17
C THR A 475 37.25 -14.53 5.24
N SER A 476 37.83 -13.99 6.32
CA SER A 476 38.31 -14.75 7.49
C SER A 476 37.29 -14.86 8.64
N VAL A 477 36.12 -14.21 8.53
CA VAL A 477 35.11 -14.17 9.59
C VAL A 477 34.24 -15.42 9.56
N ASN A 478 34.35 -16.24 10.60
CA ASN A 478 33.47 -17.39 10.80
C ASN A 478 32.15 -16.98 11.50
N PHE A 479 31.08 -16.79 10.74
CA PHE A 479 29.74 -16.46 11.27
C PHE A 479 28.99 -17.67 11.90
N SER A 480 29.56 -18.88 11.88
CA SER A 480 29.06 -19.98 12.73
C SER A 480 29.42 -19.80 14.20
N GLN A 481 30.40 -18.94 14.51
CA GLN A 481 30.89 -18.67 15.86
C GLN A 481 30.47 -17.28 16.35
N ILE A 482 30.28 -17.15 17.67
CA ILE A 482 30.09 -15.85 18.32
C ILE A 482 31.40 -15.05 18.26
N PRO A 483 31.35 -13.72 18.06
CA PRO A 483 32.55 -12.89 18.09
C PRO A 483 33.12 -12.79 19.50
N ILE A 484 34.45 -12.63 19.55
CA ILE A 484 35.27 -12.34 20.72
C ILE A 484 36.06 -11.05 20.47
N SER A 485 36.80 -10.54 21.46
CA SER A 485 37.53 -9.27 21.33
C SER A 485 38.48 -9.21 20.13
N THR A 486 39.17 -10.30 19.80
CA THR A 486 40.15 -10.33 18.69
C THR A 486 39.54 -10.25 17.29
N ASN A 487 38.29 -10.72 17.11
CA ASN A 487 37.55 -10.64 15.84
C ASN A 487 36.36 -9.66 15.89
N SER A 488 36.35 -8.77 16.89
CA SER A 488 35.47 -7.60 16.94
C SER A 488 36.12 -6.43 16.19
N GLY A 489 35.31 -5.56 15.57
CA GLY A 489 35.78 -4.40 14.80
C GLY A 489 34.87 -4.05 13.62
N ILE A 490 35.36 -3.21 12.72
CA ILE A 490 34.71 -2.91 11.44
C ILE A 490 35.32 -3.81 10.36
N TYR A 491 34.49 -4.37 9.49
CA TYR A 491 34.90 -5.18 8.35
C TYR A 491 34.20 -4.74 7.07
N THR A 492 34.87 -4.91 5.93
CA THR A 492 34.25 -4.79 4.61
C THR A 492 33.52 -6.10 4.27
N ARG A 493 32.25 -6.05 3.88
CA ARG A 493 31.48 -7.24 3.48
C ARG A 493 31.99 -7.78 2.15
N SER A 494 32.43 -9.03 2.13
CA SER A 494 32.81 -9.76 0.91
C SER A 494 31.69 -9.77 -0.13
N GLY A 495 32.06 -9.53 -1.39
CA GLY A 495 31.15 -9.31 -2.51
C GLY A 495 30.75 -7.85 -2.72
N THR A 496 31.24 -6.91 -1.88
CA THR A 496 30.94 -5.47 -2.01
C THR A 496 32.18 -4.59 -2.19
N GLU A 497 33.39 -5.15 -1.98
CA GLU A 497 34.67 -4.45 -1.99
C GLU A 497 35.02 -3.73 -3.31
N ASN A 498 34.45 -4.19 -4.43
CA ASN A 498 34.66 -3.60 -5.77
C ASN A 498 33.54 -2.64 -6.21
N GLY A 499 32.51 -2.42 -5.37
CA GLY A 499 31.45 -1.46 -5.65
C GLY A 499 31.89 -0.01 -5.40
N THR A 500 31.20 0.96 -6.00
CA THR A 500 31.46 2.40 -5.80
C THR A 500 31.39 2.81 -4.32
N TYR A 501 30.50 2.17 -3.56
CA TYR A 501 30.40 2.28 -2.11
C TYR A 501 30.39 0.89 -1.49
N PRO A 502 31.55 0.35 -1.07
CA PRO A 502 31.61 -0.90 -0.34
C PRO A 502 30.81 -0.84 0.97
N VAL A 503 30.27 -1.98 1.39
CA VAL A 503 29.50 -2.10 2.62
C VAL A 503 30.43 -2.47 3.76
N TYR A 504 30.60 -1.55 4.70
CA TYR A 504 31.36 -1.73 5.93
C TYR A 504 30.39 -1.95 7.09
N TYR A 505 30.66 -2.90 7.98
CA TYR A 505 29.77 -3.23 9.10
C TYR A 505 30.54 -3.41 10.41
N TYR A 506 29.89 -3.07 11.53
CA TYR A 506 30.41 -3.29 12.87
C TYR A 506 30.12 -4.72 13.35
N ARG A 507 31.09 -5.36 14.01
CA ARG A 507 30.99 -6.71 14.58
C ARG A 507 31.50 -6.80 16.01
N GLY A 508 30.75 -7.50 16.86
CA GLY A 508 31.17 -7.95 18.18
C GLY A 508 31.11 -6.87 19.25
N ILE A 509 32.11 -6.87 20.13
CA ILE A 509 32.20 -5.98 21.30
C ILE A 509 32.65 -4.60 20.82
N ILE A 510 31.69 -3.73 20.52
CA ILE A 510 31.88 -2.36 20.04
C ILE A 510 31.27 -1.40 21.06
N ASN A 511 32.02 -0.37 21.43
CA ASN A 511 31.58 0.71 22.31
C ASN A 511 31.50 2.08 21.61
N ASN A 512 32.18 2.25 20.48
CA ASN A 512 32.39 3.52 19.77
C ASN A 512 31.53 3.67 18.49
N ASN A 513 30.26 3.27 18.54
CA ASN A 513 29.33 3.34 17.41
C ASN A 513 27.97 4.00 17.75
N ASN A 514 27.94 4.88 18.74
CA ASN A 514 26.76 5.63 19.14
C ASN A 514 26.68 6.93 18.31
N VAL A 515 25.46 7.27 17.90
CA VAL A 515 25.13 8.50 17.19
C VAL A 515 24.01 9.22 17.94
N LEU A 516 24.15 10.53 18.13
CA LEU A 516 23.09 11.42 18.59
C LEU A 516 22.51 12.15 17.37
N PHE A 517 21.23 11.89 17.08
CA PHE A 517 20.53 12.43 15.92
C PHE A 517 19.04 12.54 16.22
N ALA A 518 18.41 13.67 15.85
CA ALA A 518 17.00 13.97 16.13
C ALA A 518 16.62 13.89 17.64
N GLY A 519 17.56 14.15 18.55
CA GLY A 519 17.36 13.99 20.01
C GLY A 519 17.35 12.53 20.50
N PHE A 520 17.48 11.56 19.60
CA PHE A 520 17.55 10.14 19.91
C PHE A 520 18.98 9.61 19.81
N CYS A 521 19.23 8.56 20.59
CA CYS A 521 20.45 7.78 20.52
C CYS A 521 20.27 6.61 19.55
N TRP A 522 21.26 6.40 18.70
CA TRP A 522 21.27 5.38 17.67
C TRP A 522 22.57 4.56 17.75
N LYS A 523 22.54 3.32 17.25
CA LYS A 523 23.74 2.52 17.00
C LYS A 523 23.99 2.45 15.50
N ILE A 524 25.23 2.71 15.07
CA ILE A 524 25.67 2.44 13.69
C ILE A 524 25.76 0.93 13.48
N VAL A 525 25.14 0.44 12.41
CA VAL A 525 25.14 -0.99 12.05
C VAL A 525 26.11 -1.23 10.90
N ARG A 526 25.90 -0.52 9.79
CA ARG A 526 26.69 -0.63 8.54
C ARG A 526 26.53 0.58 7.63
N THR A 527 27.38 0.71 6.62
CA THR A 527 27.13 1.59 5.47
C THR A 527 26.15 0.98 4.46
N THR A 528 25.65 1.80 3.55
CA THR A 528 24.80 1.39 2.41
C THR A 528 25.57 1.46 1.09
N SER A 529 25.10 0.73 0.07
CA SER A 529 25.69 0.67 -1.28
C SER A 529 25.53 1.97 -2.09
N THR A 530 24.85 2.97 -1.53
CA THR A 530 24.67 4.33 -2.04
C THR A 530 25.62 5.34 -1.39
N GLY A 531 26.35 4.93 -0.35
CA GLY A 531 27.26 5.78 0.43
C GLY A 531 26.67 6.38 1.71
N GLY A 532 25.47 5.97 2.11
CA GLY A 532 24.83 6.33 3.39
C GLY A 532 25.24 5.44 4.57
N VAL A 533 24.61 5.65 5.73
CA VAL A 533 24.92 4.93 6.99
C VAL A 533 23.65 4.47 7.70
N LYS A 534 23.44 3.15 7.79
CA LYS A 534 22.28 2.54 8.45
C LYS A 534 22.45 2.50 9.98
N LEU A 535 21.43 3.00 10.67
CA LEU A 535 21.31 3.15 12.11
C LEU A 535 20.15 2.32 12.66
N ILE A 536 20.25 1.86 13.91
CA ILE A 536 19.11 1.31 14.69
C ILE A 536 18.88 2.13 15.96
N TYR A 537 17.60 2.38 16.26
CA TYR A 537 17.16 3.11 17.44
C TYR A 537 17.68 2.49 18.74
N ASN A 538 18.16 3.35 19.63
CA ASN A 538 18.70 2.99 20.94
C ASN A 538 18.30 4.04 22.01
N GLY A 539 17.02 4.39 22.04
CA GLY A 539 16.41 5.21 23.10
C GLY A 539 16.55 6.72 22.93
N VAL A 540 15.96 7.44 23.88
CA VAL A 540 16.07 8.90 24.00
C VAL A 540 17.42 9.25 24.66
N TYR A 541 18.02 10.38 24.30
CA TYR A 541 19.22 10.88 24.98
C TYR A 541 18.87 11.39 26.41
N ASP A 542 19.66 10.97 27.40
CA ASP A 542 19.54 11.37 28.81
C ASP A 542 20.86 12.02 29.24
N GLU A 543 20.85 13.20 29.86
CA GLU A 543 22.09 13.89 30.25
C GLU A 543 22.98 13.10 31.24
N ASN A 544 22.40 12.17 32.02
CA ASN A 544 23.09 11.35 33.00
C ASN A 544 23.56 10.00 32.44
N LYS A 545 22.81 9.42 31.48
CA LYS A 545 23.11 8.10 30.88
C LYS A 545 23.66 8.19 29.46
N LYS A 546 23.66 9.40 28.88
CA LYS A 546 24.05 9.72 27.51
C LYS A 546 23.34 8.78 26.54
N CYS A 547 24.07 8.04 25.71
CA CYS A 547 23.50 7.03 24.80
C CYS A 547 23.58 5.58 25.31
N ASN A 548 23.86 5.36 26.61
CA ASN A 548 23.93 4.04 27.23
C ASN A 548 22.54 3.47 27.60
N ASN A 549 21.60 3.51 26.66
CA ASN A 549 20.26 2.93 26.84
C ASN A 549 20.30 1.41 26.65
N THR A 550 19.89 0.69 27.69
CA THR A 550 19.62 -0.75 27.69
C THR A 550 18.13 -1.02 27.94
N ASP A 551 17.77 -2.30 27.94
CA ASP A 551 16.45 -2.76 28.35
C ASP A 551 15.30 -2.13 27.55
N VAL A 552 14.15 -1.91 28.19
CA VAL A 552 12.96 -1.32 27.55
C VAL A 552 13.23 0.07 26.97
N ASN A 553 14.24 0.81 27.49
CA ASN A 553 14.61 2.13 26.99
C ASN A 553 15.29 2.08 25.61
N SER A 554 15.76 0.91 25.16
CA SER A 554 16.33 0.71 23.82
C SER A 554 15.28 0.60 22.70
N GLN A 555 13.98 0.66 23.03
CA GLN A 555 12.83 0.41 22.16
C GLN A 555 11.85 1.59 22.19
N ILE A 556 11.01 1.72 21.16
CA ILE A 556 9.92 2.71 21.13
C ILE A 556 8.62 2.20 21.78
N GLY A 557 8.59 0.93 22.17
CA GLY A 557 7.42 0.23 22.69
C GLY A 557 7.42 -1.25 22.28
N ILE A 558 6.30 -1.93 22.50
CA ILE A 558 6.07 -3.32 22.06
C ILE A 558 4.96 -3.39 21.02
N SER A 559 5.08 -4.31 20.06
CA SER A 559 4.06 -4.57 19.05
C SER A 559 4.06 -6.03 18.63
N LYS A 560 2.93 -6.50 18.11
CA LYS A 560 2.89 -7.72 17.30
C LYS A 560 3.57 -7.43 15.97
N PHE A 561 4.21 -8.41 15.34
CA PHE A 561 4.65 -8.21 13.96
C PHE A 561 3.41 -8.08 13.06
N ASN A 562 2.50 -9.05 13.14
CA ASN A 562 1.19 -9.01 12.49
C ASN A 562 0.09 -9.49 13.45
N SER A 563 -1.16 -9.09 13.23
CA SER A 563 -2.28 -9.43 14.12
C SER A 563 -2.74 -10.89 13.93
N SER A 564 -2.71 -11.34 12.67
CA SER A 564 -2.90 -12.73 12.24
C SER A 564 -1.55 -13.45 12.14
N SER A 565 -1.60 -14.78 12.19
CA SER A 565 -0.49 -15.67 11.82
C SER A 565 -0.95 -16.85 10.95
N SER A 566 -2.21 -16.89 10.49
CA SER A 566 -2.82 -18.08 9.88
C SER A 566 -2.52 -18.23 8.37
N SER A 567 -1.82 -17.28 7.76
CA SER A 567 -1.43 -17.32 6.34
C SER A 567 0.07 -17.13 6.17
N PRO A 568 0.72 -17.75 5.16
CA PRO A 568 2.11 -17.44 4.81
C PRO A 568 2.33 -15.95 4.51
N ALA A 569 1.31 -15.22 4.07
CA ALA A 569 1.34 -13.76 3.89
C ALA A 569 1.74 -13.00 5.18
N ASP A 570 1.40 -13.51 6.36
CA ASP A 570 1.51 -12.79 7.63
C ASP A 570 2.95 -12.48 8.09
N VAL A 571 3.97 -13.08 7.46
CA VAL A 571 5.40 -12.80 7.72
C VAL A 571 5.88 -11.44 7.18
N GLY A 572 5.12 -10.82 6.26
CA GLY A 572 5.56 -9.61 5.57
C GLY A 572 5.37 -8.32 6.36
N TYR A 573 6.33 -7.41 6.27
CA TYR A 573 6.25 -6.02 6.77
C TYR A 573 5.07 -5.26 6.15
N MET A 574 4.77 -5.59 4.90
CA MET A 574 3.45 -5.45 4.28
C MET A 574 3.07 -6.82 3.66
N TYR A 575 1.78 -7.05 3.44
CA TYR A 575 1.23 -8.32 2.96
C TYR A 575 0.04 -8.11 2.03
N GLY A 576 -0.30 -9.16 1.28
CA GLY A 576 -1.38 -9.17 0.31
C GLY A 576 -2.58 -10.00 0.73
N THR A 577 -3.15 -10.76 -0.21
CA THR A 577 -4.29 -11.65 0.03
C THR A 577 -3.92 -12.74 1.04
N ARG A 578 -4.71 -12.92 2.11
CA ARG A 578 -4.49 -13.98 3.10
C ARG A 578 -5.07 -15.31 2.65
N TYR A 579 -4.25 -16.15 2.04
CA TYR A 579 -4.53 -17.58 1.91
C TYR A 579 -4.33 -18.24 3.28
N THR A 580 -5.43 -18.35 4.04
CA THR A 580 -5.42 -18.93 5.39
C THR A 580 -5.32 -20.45 5.29
N HIS A 581 -4.46 -21.05 6.11
CA HIS A 581 -4.36 -22.50 6.19
C HIS A 581 -5.69 -23.11 6.65
N ASN A 582 -5.96 -24.32 6.20
CA ASN A 582 -6.95 -25.20 6.79
C ASN A 582 -6.37 -26.60 6.96
N ASN A 583 -7.16 -27.56 7.42
CA ASN A 583 -6.71 -28.94 7.57
C ASN A 583 -7.81 -29.95 7.27
N HIS A 584 -7.41 -31.11 6.76
CA HIS A 584 -8.27 -32.29 6.64
C HIS A 584 -7.85 -33.26 7.74
N SER A 585 -8.78 -33.57 8.66
CA SER A 585 -8.52 -34.45 9.80
C SER A 585 -8.96 -35.88 9.52
N LEU A 586 -8.13 -36.86 9.88
CA LEU A 586 -8.54 -38.27 9.86
C LEU A 586 -9.77 -38.48 10.77
N VAL A 587 -10.72 -39.30 10.31
CA VAL A 587 -12.07 -39.37 10.87
C VAL A 587 -12.11 -40.17 12.19
N ASN A 588 -12.98 -39.76 13.12
CA ASN A 588 -13.26 -40.49 14.36
C ASN A 588 -14.66 -41.12 14.31
N ALA A 589 -14.75 -42.44 14.43
CA ALA A 589 -15.99 -43.17 14.65
C ALA A 589 -16.16 -43.51 16.15
N ASN A 590 -17.28 -43.11 16.74
CA ASN A 590 -17.57 -43.42 18.14
C ASN A 590 -18.11 -44.85 18.28
N VAL A 591 -17.38 -45.69 19.03
CA VAL A 591 -17.87 -47.02 19.43
C VAL A 591 -18.79 -46.87 20.64
N LEU A 592 -18.36 -46.08 21.62
CA LEU A 592 -19.08 -45.66 22.82
C LEU A 592 -19.24 -44.13 22.82
N ASN A 593 -20.19 -43.63 23.61
CA ASN A 593 -20.37 -42.20 23.84
C ASN A 593 -19.62 -41.82 25.11
N GLN A 594 -18.77 -40.79 25.03
CA GLN A 594 -18.09 -40.22 26.19
C GLN A 594 -18.88 -39.02 26.70
N TYR A 595 -19.13 -38.97 28.00
CA TYR A 595 -19.74 -37.82 28.66
C TYR A 595 -18.96 -37.41 29.91
N THR A 596 -18.81 -36.12 30.13
CA THR A 596 -18.23 -35.58 31.36
C THR A 596 -19.05 -36.01 32.59
N ALA A 597 -18.34 -36.38 33.65
CA ALA A 597 -18.91 -36.66 34.96
C ALA A 597 -19.61 -35.43 35.54
N THR A 598 -20.66 -35.67 36.34
CA THR A 598 -21.44 -34.64 37.03
C THR A 598 -21.41 -34.87 38.52
N SER A 599 -21.37 -33.79 39.31
CA SER A 599 -21.54 -33.85 40.77
C SER A 599 -22.97 -34.25 41.20
N SER A 600 -23.95 -34.12 40.29
CA SER A 600 -25.33 -34.54 40.50
C SER A 600 -25.46 -36.04 40.77
N SER A 601 -26.24 -36.40 41.78
CA SER A 601 -26.59 -37.79 42.06
C SER A 601 -27.71 -38.27 41.13
N TYR A 602 -27.46 -39.33 40.37
CA TYR A 602 -28.42 -39.92 39.43
C TYR A 602 -28.82 -41.33 39.86
N TYR A 603 -29.93 -41.83 39.32
CA TYR A 603 -30.31 -43.23 39.52
C TYR A 603 -29.48 -44.17 38.66
N TYR A 604 -29.00 -45.24 39.28
CA TYR A 604 -28.27 -46.34 38.65
C TYR A 604 -28.93 -47.67 39.04
N GLY A 605 -29.20 -48.54 38.07
CA GLY A 605 -29.76 -49.88 38.29
C GLY A 605 -28.98 -50.94 37.51
N LYS A 606 -28.97 -52.19 37.99
CA LYS A 606 -28.30 -53.31 37.31
C LYS A 606 -29.14 -53.97 36.21
N SER A 607 -30.42 -53.64 36.12
CA SER A 607 -31.34 -54.15 35.11
C SER A 607 -32.44 -53.13 34.80
N ILE A 608 -33.13 -53.34 33.68
CA ILE A 608 -34.13 -52.44 33.12
C ILE A 608 -35.34 -53.21 32.61
N THR A 609 -36.49 -52.54 32.58
CA THR A 609 -37.67 -52.95 31.81
C THR A 609 -37.97 -51.90 30.74
N TYR A 610 -38.72 -52.30 29.71
CA TYR A 610 -39.20 -51.38 28.67
C TYR A 610 -40.68 -51.61 28.43
N SER A 611 -41.48 -50.54 28.54
CA SER A 611 -42.91 -50.56 28.24
C SER A 611 -43.39 -49.14 27.87
N ASN A 612 -44.46 -49.04 27.07
CA ASN A 612 -45.09 -47.77 26.69
C ASN A 612 -44.10 -46.69 26.16
N GLY A 613 -43.07 -47.12 25.43
CA GLY A 613 -42.05 -46.22 24.87
C GLY A 613 -40.98 -45.73 25.85
N ARG A 614 -40.93 -46.22 27.09
CA ARG A 614 -39.95 -45.82 28.11
C ARG A 614 -39.24 -47.01 28.73
N TYR A 615 -37.97 -46.78 29.06
CA TYR A 615 -37.17 -47.62 29.94
C TYR A 615 -37.40 -47.22 31.39
N THR A 616 -37.38 -48.20 32.29
CA THR A 616 -37.41 -47.99 33.74
C THR A 616 -36.32 -48.82 34.40
N LEU A 617 -35.51 -48.20 35.26
CA LEU A 617 -34.47 -48.85 36.05
C LEU A 617 -35.10 -49.72 37.15
N VAL A 618 -34.67 -50.98 37.27
CA VAL A 618 -35.18 -51.90 38.30
C VAL A 618 -34.29 -51.86 39.53
N ASN A 619 -34.88 -51.70 40.72
CA ASN A 619 -34.18 -51.61 42.01
C ASN A 619 -33.03 -50.59 41.98
N ALA A 620 -33.32 -49.40 41.47
CA ALA A 620 -32.32 -48.36 41.25
C ALA A 620 -31.95 -47.62 42.53
N GLU A 621 -30.67 -47.29 42.69
CA GLU A 621 -30.16 -46.46 43.78
C GLU A 621 -29.66 -45.12 43.23
N GLN A 622 -29.91 -44.03 43.96
CA GLN A 622 -29.36 -42.73 43.62
C GLN A 622 -27.92 -42.62 44.15
N LYS A 623 -26.95 -42.33 43.28
CA LYS A 623 -25.51 -42.27 43.62
C LYS A 623 -24.86 -41.03 42.99
N SER A 624 -23.90 -40.41 43.67
CA SER A 624 -23.00 -39.39 43.11
C SER A 624 -21.94 -40.05 42.23
N TRP A 625 -21.54 -39.43 41.11
CA TRP A 625 -20.46 -39.99 40.29
C TRP A 625 -19.12 -39.98 41.04
N ALA A 626 -18.78 -38.84 41.65
CA ALA A 626 -17.50 -38.61 42.30
C ALA A 626 -17.10 -39.71 43.31
N ASP A 627 -18.05 -40.18 44.12
CA ASP A 627 -17.78 -41.14 45.18
C ASP A 627 -17.98 -42.61 44.75
N ASN A 628 -18.62 -42.87 43.59
CA ASN A 628 -19.07 -44.21 43.20
C ASN A 628 -18.53 -44.71 41.86
N TYR A 629 -17.89 -43.88 41.03
CA TYR A 629 -17.59 -44.19 39.62
C TYR A 629 -16.90 -45.55 39.40
N SER A 630 -15.95 -45.92 40.26
CA SER A 630 -15.19 -47.18 40.15
C SER A 630 -16.05 -48.45 40.24
N GLY A 631 -17.25 -48.35 40.82
CA GLY A 631 -18.21 -49.46 40.93
C GLY A 631 -19.41 -49.40 39.98
N LEU A 632 -19.45 -48.42 39.05
CA LEU A 632 -20.63 -48.16 38.19
C LEU A 632 -20.54 -48.77 36.78
N SER A 633 -19.42 -49.39 36.38
CA SER A 633 -19.39 -50.21 35.16
C SER A 633 -20.39 -51.37 35.26
N GLY A 634 -21.14 -51.61 34.20
CA GLY A 634 -22.23 -52.59 34.14
C GLY A 634 -23.60 -52.10 34.63
N TYR A 635 -23.74 -50.84 35.05
CA TYR A 635 -25.04 -50.26 35.44
C TYR A 635 -25.71 -49.53 34.27
N TYR A 636 -27.04 -49.48 34.32
CA TYR A 636 -27.87 -48.61 33.50
C TYR A 636 -28.18 -47.33 34.27
N THR A 637 -28.30 -46.21 33.55
CA THR A 637 -28.77 -44.94 34.11
C THR A 637 -29.56 -44.15 33.06
N CYS A 638 -30.50 -43.32 33.52
CA CYS A 638 -31.13 -42.28 32.71
C CYS A 638 -30.31 -40.96 32.69
N ARG A 639 -29.14 -40.91 33.35
CA ARG A 639 -28.32 -39.69 33.57
C ARG A 639 -29.15 -38.52 34.12
N SER A 640 -30.04 -38.85 35.05
CA SER A 640 -31.08 -37.99 35.57
C SER A 640 -31.44 -38.38 37.01
N THR A 641 -32.14 -37.48 37.71
CA THR A 641 -32.83 -37.76 38.98
C THR A 641 -34.15 -38.52 38.77
N ALA A 642 -34.52 -38.84 37.53
CA ALA A 642 -35.60 -39.78 37.20
C ALA A 642 -35.05 -41.20 36.99
N ASP A 643 -35.84 -42.20 37.39
CA ASP A 643 -35.58 -43.63 37.21
C ASP A 643 -36.05 -44.19 35.85
N SER A 644 -36.75 -43.38 35.05
CA SER A 644 -37.33 -43.78 33.77
C SER A 644 -37.18 -42.73 32.65
N CYS A 645 -36.85 -43.19 31.44
CA CYS A 645 -36.44 -42.33 30.32
C CYS A 645 -36.73 -42.98 28.95
N ALA A 646 -36.75 -42.18 27.87
CA ALA A 646 -36.98 -42.68 26.50
C ALA A 646 -35.74 -43.34 25.86
N THR A 647 -34.54 -42.96 26.30
CA THR A 647 -33.26 -43.54 25.91
C THR A 647 -32.48 -43.85 27.18
N ILE A 648 -31.94 -45.05 27.29
CA ILE A 648 -31.20 -45.51 28.47
C ILE A 648 -29.71 -45.64 28.15
N TYR A 649 -28.86 -45.34 29.14
CA TYR A 649 -27.41 -45.34 29.00
C TYR A 649 -26.84 -46.51 29.80
N TYR A 650 -26.27 -47.50 29.13
CA TYR A 650 -25.53 -48.59 29.77
C TYR A 650 -24.05 -48.18 29.92
N ILE A 651 -23.55 -48.22 31.15
CA ILE A 651 -22.19 -47.78 31.50
C ILE A 651 -21.23 -48.92 31.22
N VAL A 652 -20.42 -48.75 30.18
CA VAL A 652 -19.40 -49.72 29.79
C VAL A 652 -18.11 -49.47 30.57
N GLY A 653 -17.68 -48.21 30.62
CA GLY A 653 -16.43 -47.80 31.27
C GLY A 653 -16.58 -46.54 32.12
N THR A 654 -15.64 -46.35 33.03
CA THR A 654 -15.71 -45.33 34.07
C THR A 654 -14.32 -44.72 34.34
N ASP A 655 -14.25 -43.39 34.32
CA ASP A 655 -13.16 -42.57 34.85
C ASP A 655 -13.73 -41.60 35.90
N SER A 656 -12.88 -41.05 36.76
CA SER A 656 -13.26 -39.96 37.67
C SER A 656 -13.91 -38.77 36.93
N ASN A 657 -13.46 -38.49 35.70
CA ASN A 657 -13.91 -37.37 34.88
C ASN A 657 -14.95 -37.74 33.81
N TYR A 658 -15.11 -39.02 33.45
CA TYR A 658 -15.90 -39.43 32.28
C TYR A 658 -16.70 -40.72 32.47
N GLN A 659 -17.92 -40.71 31.94
CA GLN A 659 -18.79 -41.87 31.76
C GLN A 659 -18.66 -42.35 30.30
N TYR A 660 -18.34 -43.63 30.09
CA TYR A 660 -18.25 -44.24 28.76
C TYR A 660 -19.43 -45.17 28.56
N VAL A 661 -20.40 -44.73 27.75
CA VAL A 661 -21.75 -45.31 27.73
C VAL A 661 -22.21 -45.75 26.34
N LEU A 662 -22.98 -46.82 26.32
CA LEU A 662 -23.72 -47.31 25.17
C LEU A 662 -25.18 -46.82 25.27
N HIS A 663 -25.70 -46.20 24.21
CA HIS A 663 -27.11 -45.79 24.15
C HIS A 663 -27.95 -46.99 23.71
N LEU A 664 -29.03 -47.27 24.43
CA LEU A 664 -30.06 -48.20 24.00
C LEU A 664 -31.39 -47.44 23.80
N SER A 665 -32.05 -47.73 22.70
CA SER A 665 -33.33 -47.13 22.30
C SER A 665 -34.17 -48.16 21.51
N GLY A 666 -35.41 -47.81 21.17
CA GLY A 666 -36.28 -48.66 20.34
C GLY A 666 -36.71 -49.97 21.01
N GLY A 667 -36.63 -50.06 22.35
CA GLY A 667 -36.98 -51.26 23.11
C GLY A 667 -35.86 -52.29 23.26
N ILE A 668 -34.65 -52.01 22.74
CA ILE A 668 -33.47 -52.84 23.00
C ILE A 668 -33.13 -52.76 24.49
N THR A 669 -33.15 -53.89 25.19
CA THR A 669 -32.83 -53.99 26.63
C THR A 669 -31.52 -54.74 26.93
N ASP A 670 -31.03 -55.57 26.00
CA ASP A 670 -29.74 -56.24 26.13
C ASP A 670 -28.62 -55.48 25.39
N PRO A 671 -27.65 -54.86 26.09
CA PRO A 671 -26.54 -54.14 25.47
C PRO A 671 -25.55 -55.05 24.75
N ALA A 672 -25.52 -56.36 25.03
CA ALA A 672 -24.64 -57.30 24.33
C ALA A 672 -25.02 -57.48 22.85
N THR A 673 -26.28 -57.17 22.48
CA THR A 673 -26.76 -57.15 21.09
C THR A 673 -26.10 -56.08 20.22
N GLN A 674 -25.49 -55.06 20.82
CA GLN A 674 -24.86 -53.96 20.09
C GLN A 674 -23.43 -54.33 19.74
N THR A 675 -23.18 -54.63 18.47
CA THR A 675 -21.88 -55.07 17.96
C THR A 675 -21.23 -54.06 17.01
N ILE A 676 -19.94 -54.29 16.74
CA ILE A 676 -19.20 -53.74 15.60
C ILE A 676 -18.46 -54.87 14.87
N THR A 677 -18.14 -54.67 13.60
CA THR A 677 -17.41 -55.62 12.74
C THR A 677 -16.10 -55.01 12.28
N LEU A 678 -14.98 -55.67 12.59
CA LEU A 678 -13.63 -55.29 12.16
C LEU A 678 -12.97 -56.47 11.41
N GLY A 679 -11.89 -56.23 10.68
CA GLY A 679 -11.04 -57.29 10.08
C GLY A 679 -9.56 -57.00 10.29
N LYS A 680 -8.70 -58.03 10.35
CA LYS A 680 -7.24 -57.81 10.46
C LYS A 680 -6.64 -57.35 9.14
N ASN A 681 -7.25 -57.76 8.04
CA ASN A 681 -6.83 -57.47 6.68
C ASN A 681 -8.03 -57.02 5.84
N MET A 682 -7.77 -56.50 4.63
CA MET A 682 -8.85 -56.24 3.67
C MET A 682 -8.39 -56.36 2.22
N LYS A 683 -9.12 -57.17 1.42
CA LYS A 683 -8.85 -57.38 0.00
C LYS A 683 -9.70 -56.49 -0.90
N SER A 684 -9.19 -56.23 -2.11
CA SER A 684 -9.99 -55.68 -3.21
C SER A 684 -10.81 -56.80 -3.86
N ASN A 685 -12.05 -56.51 -4.25
CA ASN A 685 -12.92 -57.44 -4.95
C ASN A 685 -12.82 -57.31 -6.49
N GLY A 686 -12.13 -56.28 -7.01
CA GLY A 686 -11.96 -56.02 -8.45
C GLY A 686 -13.07 -55.20 -9.11
N ASP A 687 -14.10 -54.81 -8.36
CA ASP A 687 -15.29 -54.06 -8.80
C ASP A 687 -15.41 -52.67 -8.11
N SER A 688 -14.27 -52.11 -7.69
CA SER A 688 -14.19 -50.91 -6.84
C SER A 688 -14.79 -51.06 -5.43
N THR A 689 -14.99 -52.30 -4.95
CA THR A 689 -15.32 -52.59 -3.55
C THR A 689 -14.23 -53.43 -2.88
N TYR A 690 -14.24 -53.42 -1.54
CA TYR A 690 -13.27 -54.14 -0.70
C TYR A 690 -13.99 -54.92 0.39
N SER A 691 -13.47 -56.10 0.76
CA SER A 691 -14.06 -56.99 1.77
C SER A 691 -13.09 -57.32 2.90
N LEU A 692 -13.55 -57.17 4.15
CA LEU A 692 -12.81 -57.50 5.38
C LEU A 692 -12.39 -58.97 5.39
N GLU A 693 -11.16 -59.20 5.82
CA GLU A 693 -10.58 -60.53 6.03
C GLU A 693 -10.16 -60.71 7.49
N ASP A 694 -10.12 -61.96 7.95
CA ASP A 694 -9.98 -62.31 9.37
C ASP A 694 -10.98 -61.55 10.26
N VAL A 695 -12.25 -61.58 9.85
CA VAL A 695 -13.34 -60.79 10.44
C VAL A 695 -13.55 -61.13 11.92
N VAL A 696 -13.63 -60.09 12.75
CA VAL A 696 -13.92 -60.16 14.19
C VAL A 696 -15.17 -59.32 14.46
N VAL A 697 -16.22 -59.97 14.98
CA VAL A 697 -17.41 -59.30 15.49
C VAL A 697 -17.25 -59.09 16.99
N LEU A 698 -17.34 -57.84 17.43
CA LEU A 698 -17.09 -57.41 18.80
C LEU A 698 -18.37 -56.84 19.41
N ARG A 699 -18.66 -57.14 20.68
CA ARG A 699 -19.73 -56.44 21.40
C ARG A 699 -19.20 -55.08 21.85
N LYS A 700 -19.97 -54.01 21.67
CA LYS A 700 -19.59 -52.65 22.10
C LYS A 700 -19.29 -52.57 23.59
N ILE A 701 -19.94 -53.41 24.41
CA ILE A 701 -19.68 -53.53 25.85
C ILE A 701 -18.28 -54.06 26.21
N ASP A 702 -17.58 -54.71 25.28
CA ASP A 702 -16.21 -55.20 25.50
C ASP A 702 -15.15 -54.16 25.09
N TRP A 703 -15.56 -53.06 24.43
CA TRP A 703 -14.64 -52.09 23.82
C TRP A 703 -13.72 -51.42 24.84
N TYR A 704 -14.25 -50.96 25.97
CA TYR A 704 -13.50 -50.16 26.94
C TYR A 704 -12.27 -50.88 27.52
N GLN A 705 -12.31 -52.22 27.58
CA GLN A 705 -11.19 -53.03 28.06
C GLN A 705 -10.22 -53.43 26.92
N ASN A 706 -10.73 -53.58 25.68
CA ASN A 706 -9.99 -54.22 24.59
C ASN A 706 -9.60 -53.28 23.43
N TYR A 707 -10.00 -52.00 23.45
CA TYR A 707 -9.83 -51.05 22.33
C TYR A 707 -8.42 -51.04 21.74
N ALA A 708 -7.38 -51.09 22.60
CA ALA A 708 -5.98 -51.03 22.21
C ALA A 708 -5.54 -52.18 21.28
N THR A 709 -6.23 -53.32 21.31
CA THR A 709 -5.94 -54.49 20.46
C THR A 709 -6.27 -54.25 18.99
N TYR A 710 -7.15 -53.28 18.67
CA TYR A 710 -7.70 -53.08 17.32
C TYR A 710 -7.05 -51.94 16.52
N SER A 711 -5.95 -51.37 17.03
CA SER A 711 -5.10 -50.50 16.21
C SER A 711 -4.49 -51.30 15.06
N GLY A 712 -4.50 -50.76 13.84
CA GLY A 712 -4.01 -51.44 12.64
C GLY A 712 -4.99 -52.41 11.97
N TYR A 713 -6.22 -52.54 12.49
CA TYR A 713 -7.30 -53.30 11.83
C TYR A 713 -7.96 -52.47 10.72
N TYR A 714 -8.87 -53.09 9.99
CA TYR A 714 -9.73 -52.46 8.98
C TYR A 714 -11.19 -52.53 9.40
N MET A 715 -12.00 -51.63 8.85
CA MET A 715 -13.44 -51.58 9.07
C MET A 715 -14.18 -51.04 7.83
N CYS A 716 -15.51 -51.05 7.88
CA CYS A 716 -16.35 -50.17 7.07
C CYS A 716 -16.86 -49.00 7.93
N SER A 717 -17.20 -47.87 7.30
CA SER A 717 -17.54 -46.61 7.99
C SER A 717 -18.81 -46.68 8.85
N ASP A 718 -19.69 -47.65 8.63
CA ASP A 718 -20.87 -47.94 9.44
C ASP A 718 -20.59 -48.80 10.69
N LEU A 719 -19.33 -49.25 10.86
CA LEU A 719 -18.86 -50.21 11.86
C LEU A 719 -19.59 -51.56 11.85
N LYS A 720 -20.30 -51.93 10.79
CA LYS A 720 -21.13 -53.16 10.73
C LYS A 720 -20.90 -53.99 9.47
N SER A 721 -20.79 -53.34 8.32
CA SER A 721 -20.64 -53.99 7.03
C SER A 721 -19.28 -54.68 6.91
N THR A 722 -19.26 -55.82 6.22
CA THR A 722 -18.03 -56.56 5.88
C THR A 722 -17.44 -56.13 4.53
N THR A 723 -18.20 -55.38 3.73
CA THR A 723 -17.81 -54.94 2.39
C THR A 723 -18.19 -53.48 2.21
N CYS A 724 -17.27 -52.66 1.66
CA CYS A 724 -17.48 -51.24 1.44
C CYS A 724 -16.68 -50.73 0.22
N SER A 725 -16.96 -49.50 -0.22
CA SER A 725 -16.38 -48.89 -1.44
C SER A 725 -14.93 -48.42 -1.30
N ARG A 726 -14.35 -48.41 -0.09
CA ARG A 726 -12.98 -47.98 0.20
C ARG A 726 -12.41 -48.79 1.36
N LYS A 727 -11.08 -48.74 1.57
CA LYS A 727 -10.48 -49.21 2.82
C LYS A 727 -10.44 -48.09 3.86
N TYR A 728 -10.89 -48.42 5.07
CA TYR A 728 -10.79 -47.58 6.24
C TYR A 728 -9.81 -48.24 7.22
N TYR A 729 -8.57 -47.78 7.19
CA TYR A 729 -7.50 -48.31 8.04
C TYR A 729 -7.54 -47.66 9.42
N ILE A 730 -7.56 -48.47 10.48
CA ILE A 730 -7.62 -47.98 11.86
C ILE A 730 -6.22 -47.51 12.30
N SER A 731 -5.97 -46.22 12.12
CA SER A 731 -4.74 -45.54 12.52
C SER A 731 -4.48 -45.59 14.03
N SER A 732 -5.53 -45.49 14.85
CA SER A 732 -5.46 -45.61 16.31
C SER A 732 -6.83 -45.84 16.94
N THR A 733 -6.85 -46.30 18.19
CA THR A 733 -8.07 -46.51 18.97
C THR A 733 -7.99 -45.80 20.31
N SER A 734 -9.15 -45.45 20.87
CA SER A 734 -9.31 -44.91 22.22
C SER A 734 -10.37 -45.70 22.98
N ASN A 735 -10.47 -45.46 24.29
CA ASN A 735 -11.46 -46.09 25.15
C ASN A 735 -12.93 -45.79 24.76
N ALA A 736 -13.19 -44.83 23.86
CA ALA A 736 -14.52 -44.54 23.31
C ALA A 736 -14.63 -44.70 21.78
N SER A 737 -13.55 -44.53 21.03
CA SER A 737 -13.59 -44.28 19.58
C SER A 737 -12.51 -45.03 18.79
N ILE A 738 -12.74 -45.11 17.49
CA ILE A 738 -11.79 -45.55 16.47
C ILE A 738 -11.42 -44.33 15.63
N LYS A 739 -10.12 -44.10 15.42
CA LYS A 739 -9.62 -43.10 14.47
C LYS A 739 -9.08 -43.80 13.23
N TYR A 740 -9.61 -43.46 12.06
CA TYR A 740 -9.30 -44.16 10.82
C TYR A 740 -8.90 -43.21 9.69
N ASP A 741 -8.08 -43.73 8.80
CA ASP A 741 -7.64 -43.08 7.57
C ASP A 741 -8.66 -43.41 6.46
N ASP A 742 -9.31 -42.38 5.92
CA ASP A 742 -10.29 -42.46 4.83
C ASP A 742 -9.76 -41.89 3.51
N THR A 743 -8.49 -41.46 3.47
CA THR A 743 -7.88 -40.83 2.27
C THR A 743 -7.38 -41.85 1.27
N LEU A 744 -7.57 -43.15 1.53
CA LEU A 744 -7.19 -44.18 0.58
C LEU A 744 -8.02 -44.08 -0.71
N GLY A 745 -7.34 -44.17 -1.84
CA GLY A 745 -7.94 -43.94 -3.15
C GLY A 745 -8.26 -42.47 -3.43
N TYR A 746 -7.85 -41.53 -2.57
CA TYR A 746 -7.83 -40.11 -2.95
C TYR A 746 -6.76 -39.88 -4.01
N ILE A 747 -7.08 -38.98 -4.94
CA ILE A 747 -6.17 -38.55 -5.98
C ILE A 747 -5.42 -37.30 -5.50
N TYR A 748 -4.12 -37.31 -5.72
CA TYR A 748 -3.19 -36.21 -5.48
C TYR A 748 -2.51 -35.87 -6.81
N GLY A 749 -2.40 -34.60 -7.15
CA GLY A 749 -1.80 -34.13 -8.41
C GLY A 749 -0.51 -33.37 -8.17
N ASN A 750 0.42 -33.44 -9.14
CA ASN A 750 1.54 -32.49 -9.22
C ASN A 750 1.05 -31.10 -9.67
N ASP A 751 0.01 -31.07 -10.49
CA ASP A 751 -0.50 -29.84 -11.09
C ASP A 751 -2.03 -29.85 -11.25
N VAL A 752 -2.58 -28.76 -11.78
CA VAL A 752 -4.04 -28.58 -11.97
C VAL A 752 -4.37 -27.95 -13.32
N SER A 753 -5.47 -28.37 -13.94
CA SER A 753 -6.17 -27.56 -14.97
C SER A 753 -7.46 -26.99 -14.42
N TRP A 754 -7.95 -25.94 -15.07
CA TRP A 754 -9.21 -25.28 -14.81
C TRP A 754 -9.99 -25.12 -16.13
N ASP A 755 -11.27 -25.52 -16.14
CA ASP A 755 -12.12 -25.47 -17.34
C ASP A 755 -13.11 -24.28 -17.36
N GLY A 756 -13.00 -23.37 -16.39
CA GLY A 756 -13.96 -22.29 -16.16
C GLY A 756 -14.90 -22.55 -14.99
N ASN A 757 -15.06 -23.80 -14.54
CA ASN A 757 -16.02 -24.19 -13.49
C ASN A 757 -15.45 -25.19 -12.46
N LYS A 758 -14.56 -26.10 -12.85
CA LYS A 758 -13.89 -27.06 -11.96
C LYS A 758 -12.39 -27.15 -12.20
N TYR A 759 -11.68 -27.51 -11.15
CA TYR A 759 -10.32 -28.03 -11.23
C TYR A 759 -10.33 -29.51 -11.59
N THR A 760 -9.33 -29.91 -12.37
CA THR A 760 -8.96 -31.31 -12.58
C THR A 760 -7.48 -31.50 -12.22
N LEU A 761 -7.16 -32.49 -11.39
CA LEU A 761 -5.78 -32.80 -11.01
C LEU A 761 -5.02 -33.42 -12.20
N ILE A 762 -3.81 -32.94 -12.44
CA ILE A 762 -2.89 -33.42 -13.49
C ILE A 762 -1.70 -34.14 -12.85
N ASP A 763 -1.16 -35.13 -13.57
CA ASP A 763 0.07 -35.84 -13.21
C ASP A 763 -0.06 -36.43 -11.79
N THR A 764 -0.91 -37.46 -11.72
CA THR A 764 -1.60 -37.86 -10.49
C THR A 764 -1.06 -39.14 -9.86
N TYR A 765 -1.10 -39.16 -8.54
CA TYR A 765 -0.92 -40.34 -7.70
C TYR A 765 -2.25 -40.67 -7.01
N THR A 766 -2.69 -41.92 -7.12
CA THR A 766 -3.84 -42.43 -6.36
C THR A 766 -3.33 -43.11 -5.10
N SER A 767 -3.83 -42.72 -3.93
CA SER A 767 -3.40 -43.27 -2.64
C SER A 767 -3.59 -44.77 -2.54
N GLU A 768 -2.51 -45.50 -2.21
CA GLU A 768 -2.47 -46.96 -2.06
C GLU A 768 -2.40 -47.41 -0.58
N LEU A 769 -1.93 -46.53 0.33
CA LEU A 769 -1.73 -46.82 1.75
C LEU A 769 -2.41 -45.82 2.70
N GLY A 770 -3.15 -44.84 2.18
CA GLY A 770 -3.71 -43.73 2.95
C GLY A 770 -2.65 -42.69 3.31
N TRP A 771 -3.06 -41.57 3.91
CA TRP A 771 -2.19 -40.43 4.18
C TRP A 771 -0.90 -40.81 4.90
N ASN A 772 -0.99 -41.65 5.94
CA ASN A 772 0.18 -41.99 6.74
C ASN A 772 1.21 -42.86 6.02
N GLY A 773 0.78 -43.70 5.07
CA GLY A 773 1.71 -44.48 4.23
C GLY A 773 2.26 -43.67 3.07
N ASP A 774 1.43 -42.82 2.45
CA ASP A 774 1.75 -42.19 1.17
C ASP A 774 2.45 -40.83 1.30
N LYS A 775 2.31 -40.11 2.44
CA LYS A 775 2.77 -38.71 2.57
C LYS A 775 4.25 -38.45 2.22
N VAL A 776 5.15 -39.41 2.40
CA VAL A 776 6.57 -39.29 2.01
C VAL A 776 6.77 -39.43 0.49
N THR A 777 5.87 -40.11 -0.20
CA THR A 777 5.80 -40.16 -1.68
C THR A 777 5.11 -38.91 -2.21
N LEU A 778 4.02 -38.46 -1.57
CA LEU A 778 3.28 -37.26 -1.94
C LEU A 778 4.16 -36.00 -1.84
N ALA A 779 4.94 -35.86 -0.76
CA ALA A 779 5.83 -34.73 -0.51
C ALA A 779 6.92 -34.50 -1.59
N LYS A 780 7.14 -35.46 -2.50
CA LYS A 780 8.15 -35.33 -3.55
C LYS A 780 7.65 -34.59 -4.79
N LYS A 781 6.33 -34.43 -4.93
CA LYS A 781 5.69 -34.03 -6.18
C LYS A 781 4.19 -33.72 -6.07
N TYR A 782 3.41 -34.57 -5.39
CA TYR A 782 1.95 -34.58 -5.49
C TYR A 782 1.30 -33.67 -4.43
N HIS A 783 1.45 -32.35 -4.59
CA HIS A 783 1.06 -31.36 -3.60
C HIS A 783 -0.42 -30.91 -3.69
N TYR A 784 -1.12 -31.15 -4.78
CA TYR A 784 -2.54 -30.78 -4.92
C TYR A 784 -3.46 -31.95 -4.59
N THR A 785 -4.64 -31.70 -4.02
CA THR A 785 -5.72 -32.69 -3.92
C THR A 785 -7.10 -32.04 -3.95
N CYS A 786 -8.11 -32.85 -4.27
CA CYS A 786 -9.53 -32.53 -4.12
C CYS A 786 -10.18 -33.25 -2.92
N PHE A 787 -9.40 -33.99 -2.10
CA PHE A 787 -9.88 -34.90 -1.05
C PHE A 787 -10.98 -35.88 -1.52
N ASN A 788 -10.84 -36.39 -2.75
CA ASN A 788 -11.77 -37.33 -3.34
C ASN A 788 -11.06 -38.29 -4.32
N ALA A 789 -11.80 -39.29 -4.78
CA ALA A 789 -11.32 -40.32 -5.72
C ALA A 789 -11.56 -39.97 -7.20
N THR A 790 -12.06 -38.77 -7.52
CA THR A 790 -12.26 -38.31 -8.91
C THR A 790 -11.15 -37.40 -9.38
N GLY A 791 -10.45 -36.71 -8.46
CA GLY A 791 -9.47 -35.70 -8.81
C GLY A 791 -10.10 -34.42 -9.38
N GLU A 792 -11.39 -34.20 -9.12
CA GLU A 792 -12.13 -33.03 -9.61
C GLU A 792 -12.83 -32.28 -8.47
N CYS A 793 -12.76 -30.95 -8.46
CA CYS A 793 -13.35 -30.11 -7.41
C CYS A 793 -13.53 -28.64 -7.83
N SER A 794 -14.47 -27.91 -7.23
CA SER A 794 -14.66 -26.46 -7.49
C SER A 794 -13.61 -25.56 -6.79
N SER A 795 -12.90 -26.10 -5.80
CA SER A 795 -11.75 -25.47 -5.14
C SER A 795 -10.75 -26.56 -4.80
N VAL A 796 -9.48 -26.34 -5.12
CA VAL A 796 -8.41 -27.32 -4.98
C VAL A 796 -7.54 -26.98 -3.77
N TYR A 797 -6.94 -27.99 -3.16
CA TYR A 797 -6.24 -27.87 -1.89
C TYR A 797 -4.75 -28.14 -2.08
N TYR A 798 -3.91 -27.13 -1.85
CA TYR A 798 -2.46 -27.25 -1.92
C TYR A 798 -1.89 -27.64 -0.56
N ILE A 799 -1.40 -28.87 -0.44
CA ILE A 799 -0.81 -29.44 0.77
C ILE A 799 0.57 -28.82 0.99
N HIS A 800 0.69 -28.01 2.04
CA HIS A 800 1.91 -27.26 2.33
C HIS A 800 2.74 -27.87 3.49
N GLN A 801 2.32 -29.01 4.04
CA GLN A 801 3.01 -29.73 5.13
C GLN A 801 2.64 -31.22 5.14
N PHE A 802 3.66 -32.10 5.15
CA PHE A 802 3.49 -33.57 5.06
C PHE A 802 3.91 -34.35 6.33
N GLY A 803 4.49 -33.70 7.33
CA GLY A 803 4.97 -34.38 8.54
C GLY A 803 3.87 -34.80 9.53
N ASN A 804 2.74 -34.10 9.60
CA ASN A 804 1.69 -34.44 10.55
C ASN A 804 0.99 -35.78 10.19
N SER A 805 0.65 -36.58 11.21
CA SER A 805 0.02 -37.91 11.05
C SER A 805 -1.48 -37.95 11.35
N SER A 806 -2.06 -36.83 11.79
CA SER A 806 -3.47 -36.69 12.14
C SER A 806 -4.23 -35.68 11.29
N TYR A 807 -3.51 -34.80 10.61
CA TYR A 807 -4.02 -33.67 9.84
C TYR A 807 -3.21 -33.50 8.55
N ILE A 808 -3.90 -33.19 7.45
CA ILE A 808 -3.29 -32.74 6.19
C ILE A 808 -3.47 -31.23 6.14
N TYR A 809 -2.39 -30.46 6.25
CA TYR A 809 -2.47 -28.99 6.23
C TYR A 809 -2.37 -28.46 4.80
N TYR A 810 -3.34 -27.62 4.42
CA TYR A 810 -3.47 -27.13 3.05
C TYR A 810 -3.87 -25.66 2.98
N LEU A 811 -3.56 -25.02 1.85
CA LEU A 811 -4.14 -23.76 1.41
C LEU A 811 -5.27 -24.06 0.42
N THR A 812 -6.40 -23.38 0.55
CA THR A 812 -7.49 -23.49 -0.43
C THR A 812 -7.24 -22.54 -1.59
N LEU A 813 -7.33 -23.05 -2.82
CA LEU A 813 -7.21 -22.31 -4.07
C LEU A 813 -8.52 -22.38 -4.85
N SER A 814 -8.90 -21.27 -5.49
CA SER A 814 -10.15 -21.12 -6.22
C SER A 814 -9.97 -20.26 -7.46
N SER A 815 -10.95 -20.28 -8.37
CA SER A 815 -10.99 -19.41 -9.55
C SER A 815 -9.79 -19.63 -10.50
N GLY A 816 -9.44 -20.90 -10.76
CA GLY A 816 -8.37 -21.30 -11.67
C GLY A 816 -6.93 -21.12 -11.16
N LYS A 817 -6.73 -20.44 -10.02
CA LYS A 817 -5.41 -20.15 -9.44
C LYS A 817 -4.66 -21.42 -8.99
N ASN A 818 -3.34 -21.40 -9.15
CA ASN A 818 -2.37 -22.36 -8.63
C ASN A 818 -1.58 -21.78 -7.42
N ILE A 819 -0.59 -22.51 -6.90
CA ILE A 819 0.21 -22.08 -5.74
C ILE A 819 1.13 -20.86 -6.01
N GLU A 820 1.64 -20.70 -7.22
CA GLU A 820 2.49 -19.56 -7.58
C GLU A 820 1.65 -18.28 -7.66
N ASP A 821 0.43 -18.35 -8.22
CA ASP A 821 -0.53 -17.23 -8.22
C ASP A 821 -0.85 -16.81 -6.79
N ALA A 822 -1.16 -17.78 -5.91
CA ALA A 822 -1.43 -17.52 -4.50
C ALA A 822 -0.21 -16.92 -3.78
N LYS A 823 1.02 -17.36 -4.06
CA LYS A 823 2.24 -16.77 -3.51
C LYS A 823 2.47 -15.33 -4.00
N ASN A 824 2.21 -15.06 -5.28
CA ASN A 824 2.30 -13.71 -5.84
C ASN A 824 1.30 -12.79 -5.14
N GLU A 825 0.03 -13.19 -5.01
CA GLU A 825 -0.99 -12.44 -4.28
C GLU A 825 -0.66 -12.24 -2.80
N MET A 826 -0.24 -13.29 -2.08
CA MET A 826 0.14 -13.23 -0.66
C MET A 826 1.25 -12.23 -0.38
N PHE A 827 2.18 -12.05 -1.32
CA PHE A 827 3.38 -11.24 -1.15
C PHE A 827 3.32 -9.88 -1.87
N THR A 828 2.14 -9.48 -2.38
CA THR A 828 1.89 -8.06 -2.71
C THR A 828 2.01 -7.18 -1.44
N SER A 829 2.21 -5.87 -1.65
CA SER A 829 2.40 -4.88 -0.57
C SER A 829 1.16 -4.00 -0.39
N THR A 830 -0.04 -4.61 -0.36
CA THR A 830 -1.31 -3.87 -0.30
C THR A 830 -1.77 -3.53 1.12
N ASN A 831 -1.32 -4.28 2.14
CA ASN A 831 -1.73 -4.09 3.53
C ASN A 831 -0.53 -3.97 4.48
N ASP A 832 -0.57 -2.98 5.36
CA ASP A 832 0.44 -2.80 6.41
C ASP A 832 0.35 -3.84 7.54
N SER A 833 1.50 -4.36 7.95
CA SER A 833 1.65 -5.14 9.19
C SER A 833 1.38 -4.29 10.44
N THR A 834 1.17 -4.95 11.59
CA THR A 834 0.93 -4.24 12.86
C THR A 834 2.17 -3.48 13.32
N ILE A 835 3.36 -4.05 13.10
CA ILE A 835 4.62 -3.40 13.44
C ILE A 835 4.94 -2.21 12.53
N LYS A 836 4.66 -2.29 11.21
CA LYS A 836 4.82 -1.14 10.30
C LYS A 836 3.99 0.05 10.76
N LYS A 837 2.69 -0.14 11.04
CA LYS A 837 1.81 0.92 11.58
C LYS A 837 2.35 1.55 12.88
N THR A 838 2.99 0.74 13.73
CA THR A 838 3.62 1.22 14.98
C THR A 838 4.82 2.11 14.69
N ILE A 839 5.67 1.70 13.73
CA ILE A 839 6.87 2.45 13.30
C ILE A 839 6.49 3.73 12.57
N ASP A 840 5.53 3.67 11.63
CA ASP A 840 5.08 4.83 10.86
C ASP A 840 4.45 5.90 11.77
N SER A 841 3.67 5.47 12.77
CA SER A 841 3.09 6.37 13.77
C SER A 841 4.18 7.05 14.61
N TRP A 842 5.21 6.31 15.02
CA TRP A 842 6.35 6.87 15.73
C TRP A 842 7.17 7.82 14.84
N TYR A 843 7.47 7.45 13.60
CA TYR A 843 8.22 8.27 12.66
C TYR A 843 7.51 9.60 12.39
N LYS A 844 6.20 9.55 12.09
CA LYS A 844 5.36 10.74 11.88
C LYS A 844 5.38 11.72 13.06
N SER A 845 5.53 11.22 14.28
CA SER A 845 5.55 12.05 15.50
C SER A 845 6.93 12.55 15.92
N ASN A 846 8.03 12.03 15.34
CA ASN A 846 9.38 12.25 15.88
C ASN A 846 10.47 12.53 14.83
N MET A 847 10.26 12.18 13.55
CA MET A 847 11.31 12.14 12.52
C MET A 847 11.01 12.94 11.25
N LEU A 848 9.81 13.52 11.09
CA LEU A 848 9.41 14.23 9.86
C LEU A 848 10.40 15.34 9.47
N ASP A 849 10.72 16.23 10.41
CA ASP A 849 11.62 17.38 10.20
C ASP A 849 13.03 16.95 9.78
N TYR A 850 13.42 15.71 10.09
CA TYR A 850 14.72 15.12 9.83
C TYR A 850 14.73 14.23 8.57
N THR A 851 13.62 14.13 7.82
CA THR A 851 13.48 13.24 6.64
C THR A 851 14.53 13.57 5.56
N VAL A 852 14.91 14.84 5.39
CA VAL A 852 15.90 15.27 4.39
C VAL A 852 17.32 14.77 4.67
N GLN A 853 17.64 14.46 5.94
CA GLN A 853 18.91 13.84 6.35
C GLN A 853 18.88 12.31 6.22
N LEU A 854 17.75 11.72 5.78
CA LEU A 854 17.55 10.27 5.68
C LEU A 854 17.49 9.79 4.22
N GLU A 855 18.21 8.70 3.97
CA GLU A 855 18.28 7.99 2.70
C GLU A 855 17.05 7.08 2.52
N ASP A 856 16.35 7.20 1.40
CA ASP A 856 15.43 6.17 0.95
C ASP A 856 16.22 4.93 0.48
N THR A 857 16.52 4.06 1.44
CA THR A 857 17.32 2.83 1.24
C THR A 857 16.45 1.59 1.30
N ILE A 858 16.89 0.50 0.66
CA ILE A 858 16.15 -0.76 0.62
C ILE A 858 16.09 -1.44 2.00
N TRP A 859 14.87 -1.66 2.48
CA TRP A 859 14.53 -2.49 3.64
C TRP A 859 14.07 -3.87 3.18
N CYS A 860 14.97 -4.86 3.18
CA CYS A 860 14.69 -6.18 2.60
C CYS A 860 13.99 -7.15 3.57
N ASN A 861 12.77 -7.57 3.24
CA ASN A 861 12.03 -8.59 4.01
C ASN A 861 12.40 -10.03 3.63
N ASP A 862 12.81 -10.26 2.38
CA ASP A 862 13.15 -11.57 1.78
C ASP A 862 12.14 -12.69 2.09
N ARG A 863 11.03 -12.69 1.34
CA ARG A 863 9.96 -13.70 1.41
C ARG A 863 10.18 -14.83 0.38
N SER A 864 11.44 -15.16 0.09
CA SER A 864 11.83 -16.25 -0.82
C SER A 864 11.93 -17.56 -0.02
N PHE A 865 11.16 -18.60 -0.35
CA PHE A 865 11.31 -19.91 0.29
C PHE A 865 12.64 -20.61 -0.10
N TYR A 866 13.16 -21.49 0.77
CA TYR A 866 14.34 -22.31 0.48
C TYR A 866 14.10 -23.82 0.63
N SER A 867 13.12 -24.22 1.44
CA SER A 867 12.75 -25.63 1.63
C SER A 867 11.28 -25.76 2.03
N GLY A 868 10.75 -26.98 1.86
CA GLY A 868 9.36 -27.33 2.10
C GLY A 868 8.44 -26.96 0.93
N SER A 869 7.20 -27.44 0.99
CA SER A 869 6.25 -27.43 -0.13
C SER A 869 5.95 -26.03 -0.72
N LEU A 870 6.10 -24.93 0.02
CA LEU A 870 5.89 -23.59 -0.54
C LEU A 870 7.04 -23.09 -1.44
N VAL A 871 8.16 -23.81 -1.57
CA VAL A 871 9.17 -23.55 -2.62
C VAL A 871 8.51 -23.63 -4.00
N GLY A 872 7.82 -24.72 -4.29
CA GLY A 872 7.07 -24.95 -5.52
C GLY A 872 6.47 -26.36 -5.54
N LYS A 873 5.61 -26.62 -6.54
CA LYS A 873 4.94 -27.92 -6.70
C LYS A 873 5.91 -29.07 -7.05
N ASP A 874 6.95 -28.77 -7.82
CA ASP A 874 7.94 -29.76 -8.31
C ASP A 874 9.17 -29.94 -7.37
N GLU A 875 9.14 -29.41 -6.14
CA GLU A 875 10.21 -29.56 -5.13
C GLU A 875 9.93 -30.72 -4.16
N ASP A 876 10.95 -31.48 -3.76
CA ASP A 876 10.82 -32.46 -2.66
C ASP A 876 10.70 -31.71 -1.31
N ALA A 877 9.45 -31.50 -0.90
CA ALA A 877 9.09 -30.83 0.34
C ALA A 877 9.54 -31.59 1.60
N GLY A 878 9.83 -32.89 1.49
CA GLY A 878 10.00 -33.77 2.62
C GLY A 878 8.83 -33.70 3.62
N VAL A 879 9.13 -33.93 4.90
CA VAL A 879 8.14 -33.89 5.99
C VAL A 879 8.20 -32.62 6.85
N GLU A 880 9.04 -31.65 6.46
CA GLU A 880 9.30 -30.46 7.25
C GLU A 880 8.24 -29.36 7.05
N ASN A 881 8.44 -28.22 7.73
CA ASN A 881 7.69 -27.00 7.47
C ASN A 881 8.30 -26.23 6.28
N SER A 882 7.58 -25.26 5.72
CA SER A 882 8.14 -24.40 4.69
C SER A 882 8.95 -23.26 5.31
N TYR A 883 10.21 -23.10 4.92
CA TYR A 883 11.13 -22.11 5.53
C TYR A 883 11.62 -21.07 4.52
N PHE A 884 11.78 -19.83 4.98
CA PHE A 884 12.30 -18.72 4.17
C PHE A 884 13.83 -18.74 4.10
N SER A 885 14.39 -18.17 3.03
CA SER A 885 15.82 -18.14 2.71
C SER A 885 16.70 -17.59 3.84
N THR A 886 16.17 -16.67 4.64
CA THR A 886 16.86 -16.19 5.84
C THR A 886 17.11 -17.31 6.86
N TYR A 887 16.18 -18.26 7.04
CA TYR A 887 16.38 -19.39 7.95
C TYR A 887 17.62 -20.22 7.60
N ASN A 888 17.81 -20.52 6.31
CA ASN A 888 19.00 -21.18 5.78
C ASN A 888 20.28 -20.36 6.07
N ARG A 889 20.26 -19.04 5.85
CA ARG A 889 21.42 -18.17 6.10
C ARG A 889 21.81 -18.11 7.58
N ILE A 890 20.84 -18.09 8.49
CA ILE A 890 21.06 -17.93 9.94
C ILE A 890 21.48 -19.24 10.62
N TYR A 891 20.73 -20.32 10.38
CA TYR A 891 20.89 -21.60 11.09
C TYR A 891 21.81 -22.58 10.36
N THR A 892 21.62 -22.77 9.05
CA THR A 892 22.24 -23.88 8.30
C THR A 892 23.59 -23.50 7.69
N ARG A 893 23.61 -22.47 6.83
CA ARG A 893 24.82 -22.01 6.11
C ARG A 893 25.68 -21.05 6.90
N ALA A 894 25.10 -20.37 7.89
CA ALA A 894 25.76 -19.32 8.67
C ALA A 894 26.48 -18.30 7.79
N ASN A 895 25.80 -17.75 6.78
CA ASN A 895 26.39 -16.80 5.82
C ASN A 895 25.42 -15.62 5.58
N PRO A 896 25.57 -14.51 6.30
CA PRO A 896 24.64 -13.39 6.23
C PRO A 896 24.76 -12.58 4.93
N SER A 897 23.64 -12.12 4.39
CA SER A 897 23.55 -11.25 3.21
C SER A 897 23.23 -9.79 3.55
N VAL A 898 23.79 -8.85 2.79
CA VAL A 898 23.36 -7.43 2.79
C VAL A 898 22.55 -7.05 1.54
N GLY A 899 22.46 -7.95 0.56
CA GLY A 899 21.66 -7.77 -0.66
C GLY A 899 20.26 -8.34 -0.53
N CYS A 900 19.35 -7.83 -1.36
CA CYS A 900 17.95 -8.28 -1.44
C CYS A 900 17.71 -9.01 -2.78
N VAL A 901 17.14 -10.22 -2.73
CA VAL A 901 16.98 -11.10 -3.90
C VAL A 901 15.86 -10.62 -4.83
N ASN A 902 14.74 -10.17 -4.27
CA ASN A 902 13.58 -9.68 -5.02
C ASN A 902 13.28 -8.24 -4.58
N GLN A 903 13.99 -7.27 -5.17
CA GLN A 903 13.93 -5.86 -4.75
C GLN A 903 12.59 -5.21 -5.09
N SER A 904 12.02 -5.49 -6.26
CA SER A 904 10.73 -4.95 -6.70
C SER A 904 9.52 -5.44 -5.88
N ARG A 905 9.65 -6.56 -5.16
CA ARG A 905 8.59 -7.06 -4.25
C ARG A 905 8.91 -6.86 -2.77
N ASP A 906 10.10 -7.31 -2.33
CA ASP A 906 10.48 -7.43 -0.92
C ASP A 906 11.50 -6.37 -0.48
N GLY A 907 11.99 -5.53 -1.39
CA GLY A 907 12.85 -4.39 -1.10
C GLY A 907 12.02 -3.14 -0.85
N PHE A 908 11.65 -2.91 0.41
CA PHE A 908 10.77 -1.79 0.75
C PHE A 908 11.52 -0.44 0.70
N THR A 909 10.96 0.52 -0.04
CA THR A 909 11.45 1.90 -0.24
C THR A 909 10.27 2.87 -0.36
N VAL A 910 10.50 4.18 -0.28
CA VAL A 910 9.52 5.25 -0.52
C VAL A 910 9.34 5.49 -2.02
N SER A 911 10.42 5.47 -2.79
CA SER A 911 10.40 5.61 -4.25
C SER A 911 10.75 4.31 -4.95
N THR A 912 10.26 4.10 -6.16
CA THR A 912 10.78 3.04 -7.06
C THR A 912 12.11 3.43 -7.71
N SER A 913 12.43 4.73 -7.78
CA SER A 913 13.70 5.22 -8.35
C SER A 913 14.95 4.82 -7.56
N THR A 914 14.79 4.37 -6.31
CA THR A 914 15.86 3.83 -5.45
C THR A 914 16.05 2.31 -5.61
N GLY A 915 15.32 1.69 -6.56
CA GLY A 915 15.43 0.27 -6.92
C GLY A 915 14.55 -0.68 -6.11
N GLY A 916 13.83 -0.16 -5.10
CA GLY A 916 12.85 -0.93 -4.33
C GLY A 916 11.42 -0.83 -4.88
N ASN A 917 10.46 -1.20 -4.05
CA ASN A 917 9.04 -1.35 -4.41
C ASN A 917 8.18 -0.08 -4.24
N GLY A 918 8.72 1.01 -3.70
CA GLY A 918 7.99 2.28 -3.52
C GLY A 918 6.77 2.22 -2.57
N ALA A 919 6.65 1.18 -1.72
CA ALA A 919 5.48 0.94 -0.88
C ALA A 919 5.53 1.61 0.51
N LEU A 920 6.63 2.27 0.88
CA LEU A 920 6.77 2.94 2.18
C LEU A 920 6.30 4.39 2.15
N THR A 921 5.66 4.83 3.24
CA THR A 921 5.33 6.24 3.46
C THR A 921 6.54 7.05 3.96
N TYR A 922 7.48 6.39 4.64
CA TYR A 922 8.64 7.00 5.29
C TYR A 922 9.89 6.12 5.11
N PRO A 923 11.11 6.70 5.02
CA PRO A 923 12.36 5.94 4.82
C PRO A 923 12.84 5.25 6.12
N VAL A 924 12.01 4.36 6.65
CA VAL A 924 12.20 3.67 7.94
C VAL A 924 11.76 2.22 7.87
N GLY A 925 12.49 1.35 8.53
CA GLY A 925 12.18 -0.07 8.62
C GLY A 925 12.69 -0.72 9.90
N LEU A 926 13.04 -1.99 9.78
CA LEU A 926 13.68 -2.80 10.82
C LEU A 926 14.99 -3.39 10.26
N LEU A 927 15.93 -3.73 11.14
CA LEU A 927 17.11 -4.50 10.72
C LEU A 927 16.72 -5.91 10.25
N THR A 928 17.54 -6.51 9.41
CA THR A 928 17.41 -7.94 9.02
C THR A 928 18.12 -8.87 10.00
N ALA A 929 17.81 -10.16 9.92
CA ALA A 929 18.48 -11.18 10.73
C ALA A 929 19.96 -11.29 10.35
N ASP A 930 20.25 -11.11 9.06
CA ASP A 930 21.60 -11.01 8.53
C ASP A 930 22.38 -9.83 9.13
N GLU A 931 21.79 -8.64 9.23
CA GLU A 931 22.40 -7.45 9.84
C GLU A 931 22.71 -7.67 11.34
N VAL A 932 21.82 -8.35 12.08
CA VAL A 932 22.06 -8.77 13.47
C VAL A 932 23.18 -9.83 13.56
N MET A 933 23.28 -10.73 12.58
CA MET A 933 24.29 -11.78 12.53
C MET A 933 25.70 -11.25 12.18
N LEU A 934 25.76 -10.25 11.30
CA LEU A 934 26.96 -9.45 11.05
C LEU A 934 27.45 -8.79 12.35
N ALA A 935 26.54 -8.15 13.09
CA ALA A 935 26.81 -7.51 14.37
C ALA A 935 27.29 -8.48 15.47
N GLY A 936 26.90 -9.75 15.43
CA GLY A 936 27.38 -10.78 16.37
C GLY A 936 26.31 -11.63 17.03
N GLY A 937 25.02 -11.37 16.78
CA GLY A 937 23.95 -12.29 17.16
C GLY A 937 24.08 -13.61 16.40
N LYS A 938 23.58 -14.72 16.96
CA LYS A 938 23.69 -16.03 16.31
C LYS A 938 22.41 -16.83 16.46
N GLY A 939 22.02 -17.50 15.37
CA GLY A 939 20.91 -18.46 15.35
C GLY A 939 21.14 -19.56 16.37
N GLY A 940 20.21 -19.71 17.31
CA GLY A 940 20.20 -20.81 18.28
C GLY A 940 21.14 -20.67 19.48
N LEU A 941 22.15 -19.79 19.43
CA LEU A 941 23.13 -19.58 20.49
C LEU A 941 22.96 -18.22 21.19
N SER A 942 23.01 -18.22 22.52
CA SER A 942 23.00 -17.00 23.35
C SER A 942 24.32 -16.25 23.22
N ASN A 943 24.26 -14.92 23.09
CA ASN A 943 25.44 -14.06 23.06
C ASN A 943 25.10 -12.69 23.65
N THR A 944 25.63 -12.35 24.81
CA THR A 944 25.48 -11.02 25.43
C THR A 944 26.64 -10.07 25.08
N SER A 945 27.66 -10.56 24.36
CA SER A 945 28.92 -9.87 24.07
C SER A 945 28.94 -9.26 22.66
N TYR A 946 27.89 -8.51 22.30
CA TYR A 946 27.84 -7.75 21.05
C TYR A 946 26.98 -6.49 21.17
N TYR A 947 27.29 -5.43 20.41
CA TYR A 947 26.74 -4.09 20.65
C TYR A 947 25.23 -3.90 20.39
N LEU A 948 24.55 -4.86 19.75
CA LEU A 948 23.09 -4.86 19.57
C LEU A 948 22.34 -5.66 20.66
N TYR A 949 23.06 -6.24 21.62
CA TYR A 949 22.47 -6.81 22.82
C TYR A 949 21.85 -5.71 23.70
N THR A 950 20.60 -5.91 24.12
CA THR A 950 19.86 -4.96 24.98
C THR A 950 19.21 -5.58 26.21
N GLY A 951 19.37 -6.90 26.42
CA GLY A 951 18.67 -7.64 27.48
C GLY A 951 17.17 -7.91 27.21
N GLN A 952 16.65 -7.58 26.02
CA GLN A 952 15.21 -7.63 25.73
C GLN A 952 14.85 -8.39 24.45
N LEU A 953 13.58 -8.76 24.34
CA LEU A 953 12.98 -9.33 23.14
C LEU A 953 12.58 -8.21 22.17
N TYR A 954 13.10 -8.21 20.94
CA TYR A 954 12.65 -7.29 19.90
C TYR A 954 12.53 -7.95 18.52
N TRP A 955 11.53 -7.53 17.76
CA TRP A 955 11.28 -7.99 16.39
C TRP A 955 12.32 -7.44 15.42
N ILE A 956 12.56 -8.19 14.34
CA ILE A 956 13.36 -7.77 13.20
C ILE A 956 12.65 -8.13 11.89
N LEU A 957 13.12 -7.60 10.75
CA LEU A 957 12.38 -7.59 9.49
C LEU A 957 12.20 -8.97 8.84
N SER A 958 13.12 -9.91 9.10
CA SER A 958 13.25 -11.14 8.32
C SER A 958 12.26 -12.23 8.72
N SER A 959 11.63 -12.84 7.71
CA SER A 959 10.78 -14.03 7.83
C SER A 959 11.58 -15.28 8.21
N SER A 960 10.98 -16.22 8.97
CA SER A 960 11.61 -17.50 9.33
C SER A 960 10.95 -18.70 8.64
N GLY A 961 9.64 -18.87 8.77
CA GLY A 961 8.91 -19.99 8.15
C GLY A 961 7.41 -19.98 8.39
N PHE A 962 6.72 -20.96 7.80
CA PHE A 962 5.30 -21.24 8.00
C PHE A 962 5.14 -22.64 8.60
N TYR A 963 4.87 -22.69 9.91
CA TYR A 963 4.94 -23.89 10.74
C TYR A 963 3.58 -24.58 10.84
N SER A 964 3.17 -25.34 9.82
CA SER A 964 1.91 -26.11 9.73
C SER A 964 0.59 -25.31 9.76
N ASN A 965 0.50 -24.28 10.58
CA ASN A 965 -0.66 -23.40 10.73
C ASN A 965 -0.31 -21.97 11.19
N VAL A 966 0.97 -21.68 11.46
CA VAL A 966 1.40 -20.39 12.00
C VAL A 966 2.63 -19.81 11.28
N ALA A 967 2.53 -18.56 10.86
CA ALA A 967 3.61 -17.74 10.31
C ALA A 967 4.56 -17.26 11.41
N GLY A 968 5.87 -17.29 11.15
CA GLY A 968 6.89 -16.79 12.07
C GLY A 968 7.99 -15.95 11.42
N ASN A 969 8.49 -15.02 12.22
CA ASN A 969 9.59 -14.10 11.89
C ASN A 969 10.71 -14.23 12.92
N PHE A 970 11.89 -13.71 12.56
CA PHE A 970 13.00 -13.60 13.48
C PHE A 970 12.83 -12.47 14.50
N ARG A 971 13.47 -12.65 15.64
CA ARG A 971 13.59 -11.73 16.77
C ARG A 971 14.97 -11.88 17.40
N VAL A 972 15.41 -10.86 18.11
CA VAL A 972 16.45 -11.01 19.14
C VAL A 972 15.78 -11.33 20.47
N ARG A 973 16.38 -12.23 21.24
CA ARG A 973 15.92 -12.60 22.58
C ARG A 973 16.66 -11.83 23.68
N ALA A 974 16.10 -11.86 24.89
CA ALA A 974 16.70 -11.29 26.09
C ALA A 974 18.08 -11.89 26.44
N ASP A 975 18.44 -13.07 25.93
CA ASP A 975 19.77 -13.69 26.02
C ASP A 975 20.68 -13.37 24.82
N GLY A 976 20.32 -12.36 24.02
CA GLY A 976 21.04 -11.88 22.83
C GLY A 976 21.04 -12.83 21.63
N ARG A 977 20.45 -14.02 21.79
CA ARG A 977 20.25 -15.03 20.75
C ARG A 977 19.33 -14.52 19.66
N LEU A 978 19.70 -14.82 18.42
CA LEU A 978 18.80 -14.69 17.26
C LEU A 978 17.93 -15.96 17.22
N SER A 979 16.61 -15.77 17.27
CA SER A 979 15.64 -16.87 17.19
C SER A 979 14.40 -16.42 16.42
N ASP A 980 13.52 -17.35 16.10
CA ASP A 980 12.20 -17.09 15.54
C ASP A 980 11.09 -17.13 16.60
N ASN A 981 9.90 -16.65 16.22
CA ASN A 981 8.60 -16.96 16.84
C ASN A 981 7.42 -16.58 15.93
N TYR A 982 6.21 -16.97 16.34
CA TYR A 982 4.97 -16.60 15.64
C TYR A 982 4.70 -15.09 15.70
N VAL A 983 4.31 -14.54 14.56
CA VAL A 983 4.18 -13.08 14.32
C VAL A 983 3.14 -12.36 15.18
N ASN A 984 2.21 -13.11 15.78
CA ASN A 984 1.10 -12.62 16.59
C ASN A 984 1.44 -12.38 18.08
N TYR A 985 2.67 -12.63 18.50
CA TYR A 985 3.19 -12.26 19.83
C TYR A 985 3.74 -10.83 19.86
N SER A 986 3.59 -10.15 21.00
CA SER A 986 4.10 -8.79 21.17
C SER A 986 5.55 -8.78 21.68
N TYR A 987 6.46 -8.16 20.94
CA TYR A 987 7.85 -7.90 21.34
C TYR A 987 8.27 -6.46 21.03
N GLY A 988 9.45 -6.07 21.51
CA GLY A 988 10.04 -4.75 21.30
C GLY A 988 10.11 -4.32 19.84
N VAL A 989 9.94 -3.02 19.62
CA VAL A 989 10.10 -2.37 18.32
C VAL A 989 11.31 -1.44 18.38
N ARG A 990 12.23 -1.59 17.42
CA ARG A 990 13.44 -0.76 17.28
C ARG A 990 13.54 -0.28 15.83
N PRO A 991 13.01 0.91 15.50
CA PRO A 991 13.10 1.48 14.15
C PRO A 991 14.55 1.55 13.66
N SER A 992 14.73 1.41 12.35
CA SER A 992 16.00 1.60 11.67
C SER A 992 15.82 2.59 10.54
N VAL A 993 16.77 3.51 10.41
CA VAL A 993 16.85 4.54 9.37
C VAL A 993 18.24 4.52 8.74
N SER A 994 18.43 5.15 7.58
CA SER A 994 19.78 5.34 7.00
C SER A 994 20.03 6.83 6.80
N LEU A 995 21.19 7.33 7.23
CA LEU A 995 21.61 8.71 6.98
C LEU A 995 22.06 8.87 5.52
N VAL A 996 21.75 10.00 4.90
CA VAL A 996 22.15 10.30 3.51
C VAL A 996 23.66 10.25 3.30
N ARG A 997 24.06 9.94 2.06
CA ARG A 997 25.46 9.98 1.64
C ARG A 997 26.09 11.34 1.94
N GLY A 998 27.29 11.31 2.52
CA GLY A 998 28.08 12.51 2.79
C GLY A 998 27.89 13.10 4.19
N THR A 999 26.84 12.68 4.93
CA THR A 999 26.56 13.12 6.31
C THR A 999 27.82 13.11 7.18
N ARG A 1000 28.12 14.25 7.81
CA ARG A 1000 29.26 14.48 8.69
C ARG A 1000 28.83 14.44 10.15
N TYR A 1001 29.78 14.18 11.03
CA TYR A 1001 29.61 14.37 12.47
C TYR A 1001 30.40 15.59 12.92
N MET A 1002 29.83 16.39 13.81
CA MET A 1002 30.43 17.66 14.26
C MET A 1002 31.34 17.50 15.48
N ASP A 1003 31.01 16.52 16.32
CA ASP A 1003 31.70 16.21 17.58
C ASP A 1003 31.46 14.73 17.94
N GLY A 1004 32.17 14.23 18.95
CA GLY A 1004 32.06 12.87 19.47
C GLY A 1004 33.11 11.90 18.95
N ASP A 1005 33.40 10.88 19.76
CA ASP A 1005 34.24 9.72 19.42
C ASP A 1005 33.42 8.44 19.19
N GLY A 1006 32.09 8.55 19.29
CA GLY A 1006 31.15 7.46 19.11
C GLY A 1006 30.93 6.64 20.38
N THR A 1007 31.60 6.91 21.50
CA THR A 1007 31.30 6.23 22.77
C THR A 1007 29.90 6.55 23.26
N ALA A 1008 29.40 5.78 24.23
CA ALA A 1008 28.06 6.02 24.77
C ALA A 1008 27.98 7.39 25.49
N ASP A 1009 29.09 7.81 26.11
CA ASP A 1009 29.20 9.08 26.83
C ASP A 1009 29.47 10.28 25.90
N ASN A 1010 30.13 10.04 24.76
CA ASN A 1010 30.51 11.03 23.76
C ASN A 1010 30.12 10.57 22.34
N PRO A 1011 28.81 10.43 22.05
CA PRO A 1011 28.31 9.90 20.78
C PRO A 1011 28.62 10.84 19.61
N PHE A 1012 28.73 10.30 18.39
CA PHE A 1012 28.86 11.13 17.20
C PHE A 1012 27.64 12.03 17.03
N VAL A 1013 27.82 13.35 17.06
CA VAL A 1013 26.72 14.31 16.97
C VAL A 1013 26.47 14.68 15.50
N ILE A 1014 25.28 14.35 15.01
CA ILE A 1014 24.79 14.81 13.71
C ILE A 1014 23.91 16.03 13.96
N GLY A 1015 24.27 17.16 13.36
CA GLY A 1015 23.50 18.40 13.45
C GLY A 1015 22.78 18.73 12.15
N ASP A 1016 22.01 19.82 12.20
CA ASP A 1016 21.50 20.49 11.01
C ASP A 1016 22.69 21.24 10.36
N GLU A 1017 23.15 20.77 9.20
CA GLU A 1017 24.14 21.49 8.35
C GLU A 1017 23.49 22.67 7.60
#